data_AF-A0A2P8GBL6-F1
#
_entry.id   AF-A0A2P8GBL6-F1
#
_cell.length_a   1.000
_cell.length_b   1.000
_cell.length_c   1.000
_cell.angle_alpha   90.00
_cell.angle_beta   90.00
_cell.angle_gamma   90.00
#
_symmetry.space_group_name_H-M   'P 1'
#
loop_
_entity.id
_entity.type
_entity.pdbx_description
1 polymer ?
#
loop_
_entity_poly.entity_id
_entity_poly.type
_entity_poly.pdbx_seq_one_letter_code
_entity_poly.pdbx_strand_id
1 'polypeptide(L)'
;MKIFALLIGINEYSTTSNPPIRSLNGCVNDVSDFGKFLKENYGDLIADDRQILVLTDANASRAKVIAGFREHLTQAGPEDMAVVYYSGHGSTGITAHEFQAATSDLQEQTWVLHDSREPGKYDLADKEIALLLEEVGARKPRIVVIADSCHSGSVTRELEQFLQMQPRFEKGTSDVRPLESYLDGAYVQRGNVNIPSSDHLLLAACDRVERAWENNGHGQFTQSLISVLGKSGGQVTYADLFVQVRAFIRNTLKNQTPQMESIGVFNVSQGFLGRNVDSGRLTRYRVYMKAGKWTIDLGAGMGIEQRVGEPVSIKIYDTVADGEPVGNAVLDVLNVTESTLQVGALSLDANSVYWGEPESLRLQPFFVYGDGAVAQVMQETLAGAAESGVVLTDVPAAALFELKIANGNIAVYHAGSDVMIQTVLGTDKFAATHMLNVLQTLARWQRLLALQHAQSAIQPGQITFNVEVEQGGTTGVFSDTLITLDHDGEDIPFKVNFRNGTARTLYASLLYLSPDYGVTVIFNDSQPVPPNTSIVLTSDVFTLNSDEEIDTLKLIVSSEAIDSSLFVQEPLQIGATVAPSGSRGLGQSKGIGGGKPDWITKAVSIRLVKKAGQQLGAQEVAIGKGITIRPHDSFRGKLGWAPLVSKTRSVDRPVINEAYSAGNPWFQIVNFDEGTRGEDRSIAEVVELNNAAALKEKPLIIDIRPEREDELVLPFFFDGEDFLPMGELAITEPGVMQVSVDTIPEEAVEKTRSLGGAFRMVFLKFAGKLGIQTDPNRLRWVNYANNAVRESEGLEGKVKQAKSVLLLVHGIIGDTEDMAKTFKMAIDGGYDLVMTYDYENLNTPIEEIAAILKGKLAALGFHENDGKKLVLVAHSMGGLVSRYMIEELGGDKFVDKLIMAGTPNGGSKFGEIPGYVSWASVALALGTKLFPPQVSAVTGFLSSVLKVGNKQVLLTLAQMDSGSDFIKKLARKNMAPIPYFIVGGDLDAYLHASNGLPLMEKVVTQIGTWVYKNTVNDIAVSTDSIFQAKAAAVPQKVSCHHLNYFVIDESVNALARLL
;
A
#
# COMPACT_ATOMS: atom_id res chain seq x y z
N MET A 1 -40.72 -0.33 -11.38
CA MET A 1 -39.81 -0.88 -12.39
C MET A 1 -40.62 -1.55 -13.49
N LYS A 2 -40.33 -1.20 -14.74
CA LYS A 2 -40.81 -1.84 -15.96
C LYS A 2 -39.62 -2.31 -16.80
N ILE A 3 -39.84 -3.29 -17.69
CA ILE A 3 -38.82 -3.72 -18.67
C ILE A 3 -39.29 -3.30 -20.06
N PHE A 4 -38.44 -2.58 -20.80
CA PHE A 4 -38.60 -2.31 -22.23
C PHE A 4 -37.53 -3.09 -22.98
N ALA A 5 -37.92 -4.03 -23.83
CA ALA A 5 -37.00 -4.91 -24.54
C ALA A 5 -37.08 -4.69 -26.06
N LEU A 6 -35.92 -4.60 -26.71
CA LEU A 6 -35.74 -4.62 -28.16
C LEU A 6 -35.04 -5.92 -28.52
N LEU A 7 -35.77 -6.87 -29.13
CA LEU A 7 -35.26 -8.19 -29.49
C LEU A 7 -35.08 -8.27 -31.01
N ILE A 8 -33.84 -8.50 -31.45
CA ILE A 8 -33.42 -8.46 -32.85
C ILE A 8 -32.86 -9.83 -33.25
N GLY A 9 -33.44 -10.46 -34.27
CA GLY A 9 -33.07 -11.81 -34.70
C GLY A 9 -33.04 -11.95 -36.22
N ILE A 10 -31.90 -12.27 -36.82
CA ILE A 10 -31.75 -12.26 -38.29
C ILE A 10 -31.22 -13.61 -38.79
N ASN A 11 -32.08 -14.34 -39.48
CA ASN A 11 -31.73 -15.54 -40.23
C ASN A 11 -31.52 -15.22 -41.71
N GLU A 12 -32.37 -14.36 -42.27
CA GLU A 12 -32.35 -13.99 -43.69
C GLU A 12 -31.82 -12.58 -43.91
N TYR A 13 -30.83 -12.44 -44.79
CA TYR A 13 -30.22 -11.18 -45.19
C TYR A 13 -30.60 -10.85 -46.65
N SER A 14 -30.57 -9.57 -47.01
CA SER A 14 -30.97 -9.10 -48.34
C SER A 14 -30.17 -9.77 -49.45
N THR A 15 -30.87 -10.23 -50.49
CA THR A 15 -30.23 -10.79 -51.69
C THR A 15 -29.48 -9.74 -52.51
N THR A 16 -29.66 -8.46 -52.19
CA THR A 16 -28.98 -7.34 -52.86
C THR A 16 -27.74 -6.83 -52.12
N SER A 17 -27.42 -7.42 -50.96
CA SER A 17 -26.18 -7.16 -50.23
C SER A 17 -24.96 -7.53 -51.07
N ASN A 18 -23.96 -6.65 -51.11
CA ASN A 18 -22.71 -6.87 -51.82
C ASN A 18 -21.50 -6.52 -50.93
N PRO A 19 -20.67 -7.50 -50.51
CA PRO A 19 -20.74 -8.92 -50.85
C PRO A 19 -22.00 -9.61 -50.26
N PRO A 20 -22.48 -10.71 -50.89
CA PRO A 20 -23.59 -11.51 -50.36
C PRO A 20 -23.31 -11.99 -48.93
N ILE A 21 -24.32 -11.91 -48.07
CA ILE A 21 -24.26 -12.35 -46.66
C ILE A 21 -24.91 -13.73 -46.55
N ARG A 22 -24.30 -14.63 -45.78
CA ARG A 22 -24.84 -15.98 -45.58
C ARG A 22 -26.05 -15.97 -44.64
N SER A 23 -27.04 -16.84 -44.92
CA SER A 23 -28.16 -17.08 -44.00
C SER A 23 -27.77 -17.90 -42.77
N LEU A 24 -28.49 -17.66 -41.68
CA LEU A 24 -28.48 -18.42 -40.41
C LEU A 24 -29.84 -19.09 -40.21
N ASN A 25 -29.99 -20.00 -39.23
CA ASN A 25 -31.27 -20.66 -38.97
C ASN A 25 -31.77 -20.53 -37.54
N GLY A 26 -30.94 -20.10 -36.59
CA GLY A 26 -31.27 -20.13 -35.16
C GLY A 26 -31.59 -18.79 -34.51
N CYS A 27 -31.35 -17.67 -35.19
CA CYS A 27 -31.47 -16.36 -34.56
C CYS A 27 -32.92 -15.95 -34.26
N VAL A 28 -33.86 -16.34 -35.13
CA VAL A 28 -35.29 -16.10 -34.88
C VAL A 28 -35.81 -16.96 -33.73
N ASN A 29 -35.32 -18.19 -33.59
CA ASN A 29 -35.68 -19.09 -32.49
C ASN A 29 -35.15 -18.54 -31.16
N ASP A 30 -33.91 -18.07 -31.14
CA ASP A 30 -33.28 -17.45 -29.97
C ASP A 30 -34.08 -16.23 -29.45
N VAL A 31 -34.52 -15.35 -30.35
CA VAL A 31 -35.40 -14.21 -30.01
C VAL A 31 -36.75 -14.68 -29.47
N SER A 32 -37.34 -15.72 -30.07
CA SER A 32 -38.60 -16.30 -29.61
C SER A 32 -38.47 -16.86 -28.20
N ASP A 33 -37.41 -17.63 -27.92
CA ASP A 33 -37.17 -18.27 -26.62
C ASP A 33 -36.87 -17.25 -25.54
N PHE A 34 -36.04 -16.23 -25.83
CA PHE A 34 -35.76 -15.17 -24.87
C PHE A 34 -37.01 -14.31 -24.60
N GLY A 35 -37.79 -13.99 -25.64
CA GLY A 35 -39.06 -13.29 -25.50
C GLY A 35 -40.08 -14.07 -24.66
N LYS A 36 -40.15 -15.40 -24.85
CA LYS A 36 -40.98 -16.29 -24.02
C LYS A 36 -40.51 -16.30 -22.57
N PHE A 37 -39.20 -16.44 -22.33
CA PHE A 37 -38.61 -16.39 -21.00
C PHE A 37 -38.97 -15.09 -20.25
N LEU A 38 -38.85 -13.93 -20.93
CA LEU A 38 -39.24 -12.64 -20.35
C LEU A 38 -40.71 -12.61 -19.94
N LYS A 39 -41.62 -13.08 -20.81
CA LYS A 39 -43.06 -13.09 -20.49
C LYS A 39 -43.40 -14.03 -19.34
N GLU A 40 -42.78 -15.21 -19.29
CA GLU A 40 -43.06 -16.22 -18.26
C GLU A 40 -42.49 -15.85 -16.89
N ASN A 41 -41.31 -15.20 -16.85
CA ASN A 41 -40.58 -14.95 -15.61
C ASN A 41 -40.60 -13.49 -15.15
N TYR A 42 -40.99 -12.54 -16.02
CA TYR A 42 -41.03 -11.10 -15.74
C TYR A 42 -42.35 -10.45 -16.18
N GLY A 43 -43.43 -11.23 -16.36
CA GLY A 43 -44.74 -10.71 -16.76
C GLY A 43 -45.33 -9.66 -15.81
N ASP A 44 -44.94 -9.66 -14.53
CA ASP A 44 -45.26 -8.62 -13.55
C ASP A 44 -44.62 -7.26 -13.86
N LEU A 45 -43.50 -7.25 -14.59
CA LEU A 45 -42.74 -6.06 -15.00
C LEU A 45 -43.00 -5.68 -16.48
N ILE A 46 -43.71 -6.54 -17.20
CA ILE A 46 -44.12 -6.41 -18.60
C ILE A 46 -45.66 -6.44 -18.63
N ALA A 47 -46.27 -5.33 -18.22
CA ALA A 47 -47.72 -5.19 -18.14
C ALA A 47 -48.39 -4.96 -19.50
N ASP A 48 -47.61 -4.56 -20.52
CA ASP A 48 -48.06 -4.28 -21.87
C ASP A 48 -47.13 -4.96 -22.88
N ASP A 49 -47.69 -5.73 -23.82
CA ASP A 49 -46.93 -6.39 -24.88
C ASP A 49 -46.12 -5.40 -25.73
N ARG A 50 -46.53 -4.12 -25.81
CA ARG A 50 -45.79 -3.05 -26.49
C ARG A 50 -44.45 -2.74 -25.84
N GLN A 51 -44.20 -3.23 -24.62
CA GLN A 51 -42.90 -3.12 -23.96
C GLN A 51 -41.84 -4.05 -24.59
N ILE A 52 -42.23 -5.07 -25.36
CA ILE A 52 -41.31 -5.93 -26.11
C ILE A 52 -41.46 -5.65 -27.61
N LEU A 53 -40.46 -4.99 -28.20
CA LEU A 53 -40.36 -4.79 -29.64
C LEU A 53 -39.51 -5.90 -30.25
N VAL A 54 -40.11 -6.72 -31.10
CA VAL A 54 -39.43 -7.82 -31.81
C VAL A 54 -39.21 -7.43 -33.28
N LEU A 55 -37.95 -7.46 -33.72
CA LEU A 55 -37.55 -7.21 -35.11
C LEU A 55 -36.83 -8.45 -35.64
N THR A 56 -37.42 -9.13 -36.62
CA THR A 56 -36.81 -10.30 -37.25
C THR A 56 -36.69 -10.16 -38.76
N ASP A 57 -35.62 -10.74 -39.33
CA ASP A 57 -35.35 -10.80 -40.77
C ASP A 57 -35.58 -9.44 -41.47
N ALA A 58 -36.46 -9.37 -42.48
CA ALA A 58 -36.78 -8.15 -43.22
C ALA A 58 -37.28 -6.97 -42.35
N ASN A 59 -37.73 -7.23 -41.11
CA ASN A 59 -38.11 -6.20 -40.15
C ASN A 59 -36.93 -5.70 -39.29
N ALA A 60 -35.81 -6.41 -39.25
CA ALA A 60 -34.57 -5.98 -38.61
C ALA A 60 -33.66 -5.20 -39.57
N SER A 61 -34.23 -4.21 -40.28
CA SER A 61 -33.48 -3.28 -41.12
C SER A 61 -32.78 -2.21 -40.28
N ARG A 62 -31.71 -1.61 -40.81
CA ARG A 62 -30.96 -0.54 -40.15
C ARG A 62 -31.85 0.59 -39.65
N ALA A 63 -32.78 1.05 -40.48
CA ALA A 63 -33.72 2.11 -40.11
C ALA A 63 -34.63 1.71 -38.93
N LYS A 64 -35.19 0.48 -38.95
CA LYS A 64 -36.09 -0.01 -37.90
C LYS A 64 -35.36 -0.29 -36.59
N VAL A 65 -34.15 -0.82 -36.65
CA VAL A 65 -33.31 -1.05 -35.47
C VAL A 65 -32.95 0.28 -34.81
N ILE A 66 -32.48 1.27 -35.58
CA ILE A 66 -32.20 2.63 -35.07
C ILE A 66 -33.47 3.24 -34.45
N ALA A 67 -34.62 3.12 -35.09
CA ALA A 67 -35.90 3.57 -34.53
C ALA A 67 -36.24 2.82 -33.22
N GLY A 68 -35.93 1.53 -33.11
CA GLY A 68 -36.07 0.76 -31.87
C GLY A 68 -35.28 1.35 -30.69
N PHE A 69 -34.06 1.83 -30.93
CA PHE A 69 -33.33 2.57 -29.89
C PHE A 69 -34.01 3.91 -29.58
N ARG A 70 -34.26 4.72 -30.62
CA ARG A 70 -34.70 6.13 -30.49
C ARG A 70 -36.13 6.32 -30.00
N GLU A 71 -37.04 5.44 -30.39
CA GLU A 71 -38.48 5.59 -30.17
C GLU A 71 -39.02 4.59 -29.15
N HIS A 72 -38.41 3.40 -29.04
CA HIS A 72 -38.86 2.36 -28.13
C HIS A 72 -38.08 2.34 -26.82
N LEU A 73 -36.76 2.16 -26.84
CA LEU A 73 -35.96 2.06 -25.62
C LEU A 73 -35.88 3.36 -24.82
N THR A 74 -35.97 4.52 -25.48
CA THR A 74 -36.08 5.82 -24.81
C THR A 74 -37.38 5.98 -24.01
N GLN A 75 -38.35 5.06 -24.07
CA GLN A 75 -39.52 5.11 -23.19
C GLN A 75 -39.18 4.71 -21.74
N ALA A 76 -38.07 4.01 -21.51
CA ALA A 76 -37.63 3.61 -20.18
C ALA A 76 -37.14 4.80 -19.35
N GLY A 77 -37.66 4.95 -18.12
CA GLY A 77 -37.22 5.97 -17.16
C GLY A 77 -36.16 5.45 -16.17
N PRO A 78 -35.77 6.28 -15.17
CA PRO A 78 -34.71 5.95 -14.21
C PRO A 78 -34.90 4.65 -13.41
N GLU A 79 -36.16 4.28 -13.15
CA GLU A 79 -36.52 3.09 -12.37
C GLU A 79 -36.73 1.83 -13.24
N ASP A 80 -36.60 1.97 -14.56
CA ASP A 80 -36.91 0.94 -15.55
C ASP A 80 -35.65 0.30 -16.14
N MET A 81 -35.85 -0.83 -16.82
CA MET A 81 -34.82 -1.57 -17.53
C MET A 81 -35.01 -1.40 -19.04
N ALA A 82 -33.94 -1.09 -19.77
CA ALA A 82 -33.88 -1.14 -21.22
C ALA A 82 -33.03 -2.33 -21.64
N VAL A 83 -33.61 -3.31 -22.35
CA VAL A 83 -32.94 -4.54 -22.76
C VAL A 83 -32.78 -4.55 -24.27
N VAL A 84 -31.55 -4.64 -24.76
CA VAL A 84 -31.24 -4.93 -26.16
C VAL A 84 -30.82 -6.38 -26.23
N TYR A 85 -31.47 -7.17 -27.06
CA TYR A 85 -31.07 -8.54 -27.35
C TYR A 85 -30.84 -8.66 -28.85
N TYR A 86 -29.62 -9.01 -29.25
CA TYR A 86 -29.22 -9.18 -30.64
C TYR A 86 -28.76 -10.61 -30.88
N SER A 87 -29.32 -11.26 -31.89
CA SER A 87 -28.88 -12.55 -32.40
C SER A 87 -28.78 -12.47 -33.93
N GLY A 88 -27.57 -12.63 -34.46
CA GLY A 88 -27.31 -12.49 -35.89
C GLY A 88 -25.82 -12.54 -36.22
N HIS A 89 -25.47 -12.21 -37.45
CA HIS A 89 -24.08 -12.08 -37.86
C HIS A 89 -23.45 -10.84 -37.21
N GLY A 90 -22.27 -11.01 -36.62
CA GLY A 90 -21.36 -9.89 -36.45
C GLY A 90 -20.26 -9.94 -37.51
N SER A 91 -19.60 -8.81 -37.72
CA SER A 91 -18.53 -8.63 -38.69
C SER A 91 -17.52 -7.61 -38.19
N THR A 92 -16.34 -7.58 -38.80
CA THR A 92 -15.42 -6.45 -38.69
C THR A 92 -15.52 -5.54 -39.90
N GLY A 93 -15.09 -4.29 -39.80
CA GLY A 93 -14.89 -3.36 -40.90
C GLY A 93 -13.62 -2.53 -40.69
N ILE A 94 -13.09 -1.87 -41.72
CA ILE A 94 -12.00 -0.92 -41.54
C ILE A 94 -12.59 0.41 -41.06
N THR A 95 -12.20 0.85 -39.87
CA THR A 95 -12.73 2.08 -39.24
C THR A 95 -12.32 3.34 -40.02
N ALA A 96 -13.05 4.44 -39.84
CA ALA A 96 -12.68 5.73 -40.43
C ALA A 96 -11.29 6.17 -39.97
N HIS A 97 -10.58 6.92 -40.82
CA HIS A 97 -9.19 7.34 -40.57
C HIS A 97 -9.04 8.07 -39.23
N GLU A 98 -10.03 8.86 -38.84
CA GLU A 98 -10.04 9.64 -37.62
C GLU A 98 -10.10 8.78 -36.35
N PHE A 99 -10.63 7.55 -36.44
CA PHE A 99 -10.66 6.61 -35.31
C PHE A 99 -9.42 5.68 -35.27
N GLN A 100 -8.56 5.69 -36.29
CA GLN A 100 -7.42 4.76 -36.38
C GLN A 100 -6.36 4.97 -35.29
N ALA A 101 -6.23 6.19 -34.74
CA ALA A 101 -5.34 6.44 -33.62
C ALA A 101 -5.80 5.78 -32.30
N ALA A 102 -7.10 5.44 -32.20
CA ALA A 102 -7.71 4.85 -31.01
C ALA A 102 -7.82 3.31 -31.06
N THR A 103 -7.37 2.67 -32.14
CA THR A 103 -7.37 1.21 -32.28
C THR A 103 -6.07 0.69 -32.87
N SER A 104 -5.52 -0.38 -32.29
CA SER A 104 -4.26 -1.00 -32.73
C SER A 104 -4.40 -1.89 -33.97
N ASP A 105 -5.63 -2.28 -34.35
CA ASP A 105 -5.89 -3.20 -35.47
C ASP A 105 -6.58 -2.54 -36.67
N LEU A 106 -6.81 -1.22 -36.60
CA LEU A 106 -7.50 -0.40 -37.61
C LEU A 106 -8.94 -0.84 -37.91
N GLN A 107 -9.51 -1.73 -37.10
CA GLN A 107 -10.82 -2.33 -37.33
C GLN A 107 -11.89 -1.76 -36.39
N GLU A 108 -13.13 -1.93 -36.81
CA GLU A 108 -14.32 -1.73 -36.00
C GLU A 108 -15.21 -2.96 -35.99
N GLN A 109 -16.02 -3.06 -34.93
CA GLN A 109 -16.97 -4.14 -34.77
C GLN A 109 -18.35 -3.73 -35.21
N THR A 110 -19.07 -4.64 -35.87
CA THR A 110 -20.37 -4.33 -36.48
C THR A 110 -21.40 -5.43 -36.28
N TRP A 111 -22.66 -5.04 -36.15
CA TRP A 111 -23.82 -5.91 -36.32
C TRP A 111 -24.29 -5.85 -37.76
N VAL A 112 -24.40 -7.02 -38.39
CA VAL A 112 -24.90 -7.15 -39.76
C VAL A 112 -26.42 -7.22 -39.69
N LEU A 113 -27.09 -6.17 -40.17
CA LEU A 113 -28.55 -6.08 -40.20
C LEU A 113 -29.08 -6.65 -41.52
N HIS A 114 -30.40 -6.82 -41.64
CA HIS A 114 -31.00 -7.47 -42.82
C HIS A 114 -30.61 -6.78 -44.14
N ASP A 115 -30.61 -5.45 -44.16
CA ASP A 115 -30.31 -4.61 -45.32
C ASP A 115 -28.88 -4.04 -45.30
N SER A 116 -28.01 -4.60 -44.47
CA SER A 116 -26.60 -4.25 -44.46
C SER A 116 -25.94 -4.59 -45.81
N ARG A 117 -25.05 -3.71 -46.27
CA ARG A 117 -24.30 -3.85 -47.54
C ARG A 117 -25.13 -3.80 -48.81
N GLU A 118 -26.41 -3.43 -48.73
CA GLU A 118 -27.12 -2.92 -49.91
C GLU A 118 -26.46 -1.62 -50.39
N PRO A 119 -26.62 -1.21 -51.67
CA PRO A 119 -26.06 0.05 -52.15
C PRO A 119 -26.39 1.24 -51.24
N GLY A 120 -25.35 1.83 -50.65
CA GLY A 120 -25.46 2.98 -49.73
C GLY A 120 -25.78 2.65 -48.27
N LYS A 121 -25.79 1.38 -47.86
CA LYS A 121 -26.06 0.95 -46.49
C LYS A 121 -24.87 0.21 -45.88
N TYR A 122 -24.53 0.59 -44.65
CA TYR A 122 -23.43 0.00 -43.88
C TYR A 122 -23.95 -0.99 -42.83
N ASP A 123 -23.06 -1.86 -42.35
CA ASP A 123 -23.27 -2.60 -41.10
C ASP A 123 -23.39 -1.60 -39.93
N LEU A 124 -24.16 -1.94 -38.90
CA LEU A 124 -24.31 -1.06 -37.73
C LEU A 124 -23.06 -1.17 -36.86
N ALA A 125 -22.23 -0.13 -36.82
CA ALA A 125 -20.96 -0.18 -36.09
C ALA A 125 -21.13 0.02 -34.59
N ASP A 126 -20.17 -0.51 -33.82
CA ASP A 126 -19.99 -0.30 -32.38
C ASP A 126 -20.08 1.17 -31.99
N LYS A 127 -19.43 2.06 -32.75
CA LYS A 127 -19.46 3.52 -32.60
C LYS A 127 -20.85 4.12 -32.81
N GLU A 128 -21.68 3.51 -33.64
CA GLU A 128 -23.07 3.92 -33.83
C GLU A 128 -23.95 3.40 -32.70
N ILE A 129 -23.73 2.16 -32.26
CA ILE A 129 -24.41 1.58 -31.10
C ILE A 129 -24.12 2.42 -29.84
N ALA A 130 -22.87 2.85 -29.65
CA ALA A 130 -22.48 3.73 -28.55
C ALA A 130 -23.29 5.05 -28.53
N LEU A 131 -23.47 5.70 -29.69
CA LEU A 131 -24.31 6.89 -29.83
C LEU A 131 -25.79 6.59 -29.51
N LEU A 132 -26.31 5.46 -29.98
CA LEU A 132 -27.70 5.06 -29.71
C LEU A 132 -27.92 4.75 -28.22
N LEU A 133 -26.94 4.13 -27.55
CA LEU A 133 -26.99 3.86 -26.12
C LEU A 133 -26.90 5.15 -25.31
N GLU A 134 -26.15 6.16 -25.77
CA GLU A 134 -26.10 7.49 -25.14
C GLU A 134 -27.46 8.18 -25.22
N GLU A 135 -28.13 8.10 -26.37
CA GLU A 135 -29.50 8.62 -26.55
C GLU A 135 -30.49 7.93 -25.60
N VAL A 136 -30.40 6.61 -25.41
CA VAL A 136 -31.22 5.86 -24.42
C VAL A 136 -30.85 6.25 -22.99
N GLY A 137 -29.55 6.35 -22.71
CA GLY A 137 -28.98 6.70 -21.41
C GLY A 137 -29.33 8.11 -20.93
N ALA A 138 -29.73 9.01 -21.83
CA ALA A 138 -30.16 10.37 -21.48
C ALA A 138 -31.34 10.40 -20.47
N ARG A 139 -32.17 9.35 -20.43
CA ARG A 139 -33.26 9.20 -19.45
C ARG A 139 -32.90 8.36 -18.22
N LYS A 140 -31.64 7.91 -18.14
CA LYS A 140 -31.04 7.13 -17.06
C LYS A 140 -31.69 5.76 -16.74
N PRO A 141 -32.26 5.00 -17.70
CA PRO A 141 -32.69 3.64 -17.41
C PRO A 141 -31.48 2.73 -17.14
N ARG A 142 -31.72 1.57 -16.53
CA ARG A 142 -30.72 0.51 -16.45
C ARG A 142 -30.66 -0.25 -17.77
N ILE A 143 -29.53 -0.18 -18.47
CA ILE A 143 -29.41 -0.76 -19.82
C ILE A 143 -28.67 -2.11 -19.78
N VAL A 144 -29.23 -3.12 -20.45
CA VAL A 144 -28.63 -4.44 -20.63
C VAL A 144 -28.62 -4.80 -22.11
N VAL A 145 -27.44 -5.05 -22.67
CA VAL A 145 -27.21 -5.51 -24.03
C VAL A 145 -26.79 -6.96 -23.98
N ILE A 146 -27.44 -7.82 -24.75
CA ILE A 146 -27.15 -9.24 -24.86
C ILE A 146 -26.90 -9.52 -26.34
N ALA A 147 -25.70 -9.95 -26.70
CA ALA A 147 -25.29 -10.12 -28.09
C ALA A 147 -24.82 -11.56 -28.35
N ASP A 148 -25.65 -12.34 -29.06
CA ASP A 148 -25.31 -13.67 -29.57
C ASP A 148 -24.79 -13.59 -31.02
N SER A 149 -23.60 -12.97 -31.16
CA SER A 149 -22.89 -12.72 -32.42
C SER A 149 -21.36 -12.83 -32.24
N CYS A 150 -20.59 -12.90 -33.34
CA CYS A 150 -19.12 -12.87 -33.29
C CYS A 150 -18.52 -11.68 -34.03
N HIS A 151 -17.28 -11.35 -33.68
CA HIS A 151 -16.63 -10.11 -34.06
C HIS A 151 -15.23 -10.31 -34.67
N SER A 152 -14.77 -11.54 -34.93
CA SER A 152 -13.56 -11.75 -35.74
C SER A 152 -13.53 -13.09 -36.50
N GLY A 153 -12.62 -13.16 -37.46
CA GLY A 153 -12.44 -14.29 -38.39
C GLY A 153 -11.11 -15.04 -38.28
N SER A 154 -10.49 -15.16 -37.10
CA SER A 154 -9.18 -15.83 -36.99
C SER A 154 -9.23 -17.35 -37.27
N VAL A 155 -8.12 -17.86 -37.83
CA VAL A 155 -7.81 -19.18 -38.44
C VAL A 155 -8.65 -20.37 -37.95
N THR A 156 -9.79 -20.67 -38.61
CA THR A 156 -10.64 -21.82 -38.20
C THR A 156 -11.40 -22.51 -39.35
N ARG A 157 -10.98 -22.34 -40.61
CA ARG A 157 -11.60 -23.07 -41.75
C ARG A 157 -11.61 -24.60 -41.58
N GLU A 158 -10.60 -25.15 -40.88
CA GLU A 158 -10.51 -26.59 -40.58
C GLU A 158 -11.45 -27.03 -39.44
N LEU A 159 -11.80 -26.13 -38.51
CA LEU A 159 -12.66 -26.43 -37.36
C LEU A 159 -14.15 -26.41 -37.72
N GLU A 160 -14.55 -25.54 -38.65
CA GLU A 160 -15.93 -25.45 -39.18
C GLU A 160 -16.37 -26.78 -39.83
N GLN A 161 -15.50 -27.40 -40.62
CA GLN A 161 -15.77 -28.68 -41.27
C GLN A 161 -15.84 -29.85 -40.26
N PHE A 162 -15.13 -29.73 -39.15
CA PHE A 162 -15.08 -30.76 -38.10
C PHE A 162 -16.30 -30.72 -37.15
N LEU A 163 -16.79 -29.53 -36.80
CA LEU A 163 -17.86 -29.36 -35.80
C LEU A 163 -19.29 -29.48 -36.37
N GLN A 164 -19.49 -29.46 -37.69
CA GLN A 164 -20.82 -29.39 -38.34
C GLN A 164 -21.74 -28.25 -37.83
N MET A 165 -21.14 -27.19 -37.28
CA MET A 165 -21.83 -26.04 -36.70
C MET A 165 -21.59 -24.79 -37.55
N GLN A 166 -22.54 -23.85 -37.53
CA GLN A 166 -22.44 -22.61 -38.31
C GLN A 166 -21.99 -21.44 -37.43
N PRO A 167 -20.95 -20.68 -37.82
CA PRO A 167 -20.49 -19.53 -37.04
C PRO A 167 -21.41 -18.32 -37.25
N ARG A 168 -21.59 -17.47 -36.23
CA ARG A 168 -22.33 -16.20 -36.34
C ARG A 168 -21.44 -15.02 -36.74
N PHE A 169 -20.57 -15.26 -37.71
CA PHE A 169 -19.62 -14.30 -38.27
C PHE A 169 -19.77 -14.22 -39.79
N GLU A 170 -19.76 -13.00 -40.32
CA GLU A 170 -19.62 -12.73 -41.76
C GLU A 170 -18.38 -11.87 -41.99
N LYS A 171 -17.67 -12.07 -43.11
CA LYS A 171 -16.47 -11.30 -43.40
C LYS A 171 -16.84 -9.86 -43.75
N GLY A 172 -16.09 -8.90 -43.20
CA GLY A 172 -16.19 -7.48 -43.52
C GLY A 172 -15.82 -7.08 -44.95
N THR A 173 -16.06 -5.81 -45.26
CA THR A 173 -15.54 -5.14 -46.45
C THR A 173 -14.08 -4.73 -46.26
N SER A 174 -13.33 -4.67 -47.36
CA SER A 174 -11.95 -4.15 -47.38
C SER A 174 -11.86 -2.63 -47.52
N ASP A 175 -13.00 -1.95 -47.62
CA ASP A 175 -13.06 -0.51 -47.81
C ASP A 175 -13.07 0.21 -46.46
N VAL A 176 -12.35 1.33 -46.39
CA VAL A 176 -12.36 2.24 -45.23
C VAL A 176 -13.73 2.89 -45.14
N ARG A 177 -14.37 2.80 -43.97
CA ARG A 177 -15.66 3.44 -43.73
C ARG A 177 -15.51 4.97 -43.64
N PRO A 178 -16.27 5.77 -44.41
CA PRO A 178 -16.24 7.24 -44.31
C PRO A 178 -16.84 7.75 -42.99
N LEU A 179 -16.29 8.82 -42.40
CA LEU A 179 -16.76 9.37 -41.11
C LEU A 179 -18.21 9.89 -41.17
N GLU A 180 -18.64 10.37 -42.33
CA GLU A 180 -20.00 10.87 -42.55
C GLU A 180 -21.07 9.76 -42.55
N SER A 181 -20.64 8.49 -42.66
CA SER A 181 -21.56 7.34 -42.69
C SER A 181 -22.06 6.89 -41.31
N TYR A 182 -21.46 7.37 -40.22
CA TYR A 182 -21.83 7.00 -38.86
C TYR A 182 -23.05 7.82 -38.43
N LEU A 183 -24.21 7.16 -38.32
CA LEU A 183 -25.52 7.76 -38.03
C LEU A 183 -25.77 9.09 -38.77
N ASP A 184 -25.53 9.11 -40.08
CA ASP A 184 -25.74 10.26 -40.96
C ASP A 184 -24.91 11.50 -40.55
N GLY A 185 -23.65 11.25 -40.17
CA GLY A 185 -22.64 12.28 -39.87
C GLY A 185 -22.68 12.77 -38.42
N ALA A 186 -23.16 11.95 -37.48
CA ALA A 186 -23.27 12.35 -36.07
C ALA A 186 -21.93 12.80 -35.47
N TYR A 187 -20.84 12.10 -35.76
CA TYR A 187 -19.49 12.48 -35.30
C TYR A 187 -18.96 13.75 -35.98
N VAL A 188 -19.28 13.95 -37.26
CA VAL A 188 -18.95 15.20 -37.98
C VAL A 188 -19.64 16.39 -37.34
N GLN A 189 -20.92 16.24 -36.98
CA GLN A 189 -21.71 17.29 -36.34
C GLN A 189 -21.22 17.63 -34.92
N ARG A 190 -20.67 16.66 -34.19
CA ARG A 190 -20.09 16.88 -32.85
C ARG A 190 -18.74 17.60 -32.88
N GLY A 191 -18.00 17.53 -33.99
CA GLY A 191 -16.69 18.16 -34.13
C GLY A 191 -15.55 17.47 -33.37
N ASN A 192 -15.79 16.28 -32.79
CA ASN A 192 -14.74 15.41 -32.25
C ASN A 192 -15.12 13.93 -32.47
N VAL A 193 -14.10 13.07 -32.49
CA VAL A 193 -14.24 11.62 -32.68
C VAL A 193 -14.22 10.85 -31.36
N ASN A 194 -14.71 11.47 -30.28
CA ASN A 194 -14.81 10.79 -28.99
C ASN A 194 -16.03 9.85 -29.01
N ILE A 195 -15.79 8.56 -28.77
CA ILE A 195 -16.86 7.55 -28.70
C ILE A 195 -17.55 7.69 -27.34
N PRO A 196 -18.86 7.95 -27.27
CA PRO A 196 -19.54 8.15 -26.01
C PRO A 196 -19.62 6.85 -25.20
N SER A 197 -19.51 6.98 -23.88
CA SER A 197 -19.69 5.88 -22.94
C SER A 197 -21.02 6.04 -22.21
N SER A 198 -21.84 4.99 -22.17
CA SER A 198 -23.15 4.97 -21.50
C SER A 198 -23.20 3.89 -20.44
N ASP A 199 -23.87 4.12 -19.31
CA ASP A 199 -24.03 3.13 -18.24
C ASP A 199 -24.83 1.92 -18.75
N HIS A 200 -24.18 0.78 -19.00
CA HIS A 200 -24.85 -0.44 -19.44
C HIS A 200 -24.07 -1.72 -19.08
N LEU A 201 -24.76 -2.86 -19.12
CA LEU A 201 -24.18 -4.19 -19.07
C LEU A 201 -24.21 -4.81 -20.47
N LEU A 202 -23.10 -5.36 -20.95
CA LEU A 202 -23.00 -6.17 -22.16
C LEU A 202 -22.75 -7.63 -21.80
N LEU A 203 -23.56 -8.55 -22.34
CA LEU A 203 -23.35 -9.99 -22.31
C LEU A 203 -23.13 -10.50 -23.75
N ALA A 204 -21.87 -10.73 -24.13
CA ALA A 204 -21.49 -11.19 -25.45
C ALA A 204 -21.23 -12.71 -25.49
N ALA A 205 -21.53 -13.34 -26.63
CA ALA A 205 -21.48 -14.80 -26.78
C ALA A 205 -20.09 -15.42 -26.91
N CYS A 206 -19.08 -14.68 -27.34
CA CYS A 206 -17.71 -15.16 -27.51
C CYS A 206 -16.67 -14.04 -27.30
N ASP A 207 -15.41 -14.42 -27.11
CA ASP A 207 -14.28 -13.49 -27.11
C ASP A 207 -14.10 -12.85 -28.49
N ARG A 208 -13.46 -11.68 -28.56
CA ARG A 208 -13.13 -10.97 -29.79
C ARG A 208 -12.40 -11.84 -30.81
N VAL A 209 -11.56 -12.80 -30.42
CA VAL A 209 -10.82 -13.69 -31.36
C VAL A 209 -11.52 -15.01 -31.67
N GLU A 210 -12.69 -15.24 -31.07
CA GLU A 210 -13.43 -16.50 -31.13
C GLU A 210 -14.72 -16.38 -31.94
N ARG A 211 -15.46 -17.50 -31.99
CA ARG A 211 -16.74 -17.58 -32.69
C ARG A 211 -17.85 -18.06 -31.77
N ALA A 212 -18.97 -17.38 -31.84
CA ALA A 212 -20.27 -17.87 -31.43
C ALA A 212 -20.84 -18.82 -32.50
N TRP A 213 -21.35 -19.96 -32.04
CA TRP A 213 -21.82 -21.02 -32.91
C TRP A 213 -23.33 -21.24 -32.80
N GLU A 214 -23.92 -21.61 -33.93
CA GLU A 214 -25.28 -22.14 -34.02
C GLU A 214 -25.24 -23.67 -34.11
N ASN A 215 -26.10 -24.32 -33.32
CA ASN A 215 -26.33 -25.76 -33.35
C ASN A 215 -27.82 -26.06 -33.16
N ASN A 216 -28.36 -27.01 -33.92
CA ASN A 216 -29.77 -27.44 -33.86
C ASN A 216 -30.78 -26.27 -33.92
N GLY A 217 -30.48 -25.23 -34.70
CA GLY A 217 -31.37 -24.08 -34.85
C GLY A 217 -31.41 -23.14 -33.63
N HIS A 218 -30.38 -23.14 -32.78
CA HIS A 218 -30.22 -22.19 -31.67
C HIS A 218 -28.77 -21.72 -31.52
N GLY A 219 -28.59 -20.52 -30.98
CA GLY A 219 -27.31 -20.01 -30.55
C GLY A 219 -26.85 -20.74 -29.29
N GLN A 220 -25.59 -21.19 -29.27
CA GLN A 220 -25.05 -21.92 -28.14
C GLN A 220 -24.98 -21.06 -26.88
N PHE A 221 -24.74 -19.75 -27.04
CA PHE A 221 -24.78 -18.83 -25.92
C PHE A 221 -26.21 -18.66 -25.39
N THR A 222 -27.16 -18.38 -26.27
CA THR A 222 -28.57 -18.21 -25.90
C THR A 222 -29.17 -19.45 -25.23
N GLN A 223 -28.95 -20.64 -25.79
CA GLN A 223 -29.44 -21.88 -25.21
C GLN A 223 -28.89 -22.10 -23.80
N SER A 224 -27.61 -21.80 -23.59
CA SER A 224 -26.96 -21.91 -22.29
C SER A 224 -27.50 -20.87 -21.30
N LEU A 225 -27.66 -19.63 -21.75
CA LEU A 225 -28.24 -18.52 -20.99
C LEU A 225 -29.64 -18.86 -20.48
N ILE A 226 -30.53 -19.29 -21.37
CA ILE A 226 -31.91 -19.65 -21.04
C ILE A 226 -31.96 -20.88 -20.14
N SER A 227 -31.10 -21.88 -20.35
CA SER A 227 -31.02 -23.07 -19.49
C SER A 227 -30.68 -22.72 -18.03
N VAL A 228 -29.69 -21.85 -17.82
CA VAL A 228 -29.30 -21.40 -16.47
C VAL A 228 -30.39 -20.52 -15.84
N LEU A 229 -30.94 -19.57 -16.61
CA LEU A 229 -32.03 -18.71 -16.15
C LEU A 229 -33.29 -19.51 -15.80
N GLY A 230 -33.64 -20.52 -16.60
CA GLY A 230 -34.81 -21.38 -16.38
C GLY A 230 -34.67 -22.22 -15.11
N LYS A 231 -33.48 -22.74 -14.81
CA LYS A 231 -33.21 -23.52 -13.58
C LYS A 231 -33.29 -22.66 -12.30
N SER A 232 -32.95 -21.38 -12.40
CA SER A 232 -32.98 -20.43 -11.28
C SER A 232 -34.29 -19.64 -11.19
N GLY A 233 -35.21 -19.78 -12.16
CA GLY A 233 -36.41 -18.94 -12.25
C GLY A 233 -36.10 -17.44 -12.36
N GLY A 234 -34.91 -17.08 -12.86
CA GLY A 234 -34.40 -15.70 -12.88
C GLY A 234 -33.91 -15.16 -11.53
N GLN A 235 -33.91 -15.96 -10.46
CA GLN A 235 -33.37 -15.60 -9.14
C GLN A 235 -31.88 -15.89 -9.04
N VAL A 236 -31.12 -15.23 -9.89
CA VAL A 236 -29.67 -15.39 -9.99
C VAL A 236 -29.04 -14.03 -10.23
N THR A 237 -27.89 -13.73 -9.62
CA THR A 237 -27.18 -12.48 -9.91
C THR A 237 -26.62 -12.51 -11.33
N TYR A 238 -26.36 -11.35 -11.94
CA TYR A 238 -25.70 -11.33 -13.26
C TYR A 238 -24.33 -12.03 -13.21
N ALA A 239 -23.58 -11.86 -12.12
CA ALA A 239 -22.30 -12.54 -11.91
C ALA A 239 -22.45 -14.08 -11.89
N ASP A 240 -23.35 -14.60 -11.06
CA ASP A 240 -23.57 -16.05 -10.93
C ASP A 240 -24.13 -16.67 -12.21
N LEU A 241 -25.04 -15.95 -12.87
CA LEU A 241 -25.60 -16.33 -14.16
C LEU A 241 -24.47 -16.53 -15.15
N PHE A 242 -23.57 -15.56 -15.22
CA PHE A 242 -22.51 -15.55 -16.21
C PHE A 242 -21.46 -16.64 -15.95
N VAL A 243 -21.10 -16.90 -14.70
CA VAL A 243 -20.23 -18.03 -14.31
C VAL A 243 -20.81 -19.36 -14.77
N GLN A 244 -22.11 -19.58 -14.54
CA GLN A 244 -22.81 -20.80 -14.92
C GLN A 244 -22.94 -20.98 -16.42
N VAL A 245 -23.32 -19.92 -17.16
CA VAL A 245 -23.45 -19.96 -18.63
C VAL A 245 -22.12 -20.33 -19.28
N ARG A 246 -21.02 -19.76 -18.78
CA ARG A 246 -19.67 -20.07 -19.25
C ARG A 246 -19.25 -21.49 -18.95
N ALA A 247 -19.57 -22.00 -17.77
CA ALA A 247 -19.29 -23.40 -17.41
C ALA A 247 -19.99 -24.36 -18.37
N PHE A 248 -21.26 -24.08 -18.68
CA PHE A 248 -22.07 -24.87 -19.58
C PHE A 248 -21.51 -24.87 -21.02
N ILE A 249 -21.13 -23.70 -21.53
CA ILE A 249 -20.57 -23.58 -22.88
C ILE A 249 -19.21 -24.24 -22.96
N ARG A 250 -18.33 -24.07 -21.96
CA ARG A 250 -17.00 -24.72 -21.95
C ARG A 250 -17.08 -26.25 -22.00
N ASN A 251 -18.07 -26.85 -21.35
CA ASN A 251 -18.28 -28.30 -21.40
C ASN A 251 -18.68 -28.79 -22.79
N THR A 252 -19.28 -27.91 -23.60
CA THR A 252 -19.83 -28.26 -24.92
C THR A 252 -18.89 -27.81 -26.06
N LEU A 253 -18.25 -26.66 -25.92
CA LEU A 253 -17.46 -25.96 -26.94
C LEU A 253 -16.23 -25.28 -26.32
N LYS A 254 -15.05 -25.83 -26.57
CA LYS A 254 -13.78 -25.27 -26.07
C LYS A 254 -13.38 -23.92 -26.70
N ASN A 255 -14.02 -23.55 -27.81
CA ASN A 255 -13.66 -22.39 -28.63
C ASN A 255 -14.74 -21.29 -28.68
N GLN A 256 -15.62 -21.26 -27.67
CA GLN A 256 -16.59 -20.19 -27.47
C GLN A 256 -16.61 -19.77 -26.00
N THR A 257 -16.24 -18.53 -25.75
CA THR A 257 -16.05 -17.97 -24.42
C THR A 257 -16.90 -16.71 -24.27
N PRO A 258 -18.08 -16.80 -23.65
CA PRO A 258 -18.89 -15.59 -23.42
C PRO A 258 -18.12 -14.51 -22.66
N GLN A 259 -18.37 -13.24 -22.97
CA GLN A 259 -17.85 -12.08 -22.23
C GLN A 259 -18.98 -11.30 -21.54
N MET A 260 -18.71 -10.80 -20.33
CA MET A 260 -19.60 -9.89 -19.61
C MET A 260 -18.81 -8.62 -19.31
N GLU A 261 -19.25 -7.52 -19.90
CA GLU A 261 -18.60 -6.23 -19.79
C GLU A 261 -19.59 -5.26 -19.18
N SER A 262 -19.16 -4.51 -18.18
CA SER A 262 -20.01 -3.54 -17.54
C SER A 262 -19.38 -2.18 -17.72
N ILE A 263 -20.12 -1.27 -18.34
CA ILE A 263 -19.68 0.06 -18.72
C ILE A 263 -20.42 1.04 -17.80
N GLY A 264 -19.71 1.97 -17.17
CA GLY A 264 -20.33 2.93 -16.25
C GLY A 264 -20.71 2.37 -14.86
N VAL A 265 -21.89 2.67 -14.30
CA VAL A 265 -22.26 2.31 -12.89
C VAL A 265 -23.25 1.13 -12.70
N PHE A 266 -23.32 0.19 -13.64
CA PHE A 266 -24.26 -0.95 -13.58
C PHE A 266 -23.84 -2.05 -12.57
N ASN A 267 -24.67 -2.34 -11.56
CA ASN A 267 -24.40 -3.38 -10.55
C ASN A 267 -24.63 -4.81 -11.09
N VAL A 268 -23.62 -5.67 -11.13
CA VAL A 268 -23.76 -7.09 -11.57
C VAL A 268 -24.08 -8.07 -10.44
N SER A 269 -24.00 -7.63 -9.19
CA SER A 269 -24.39 -8.42 -8.02
C SER A 269 -25.89 -8.37 -7.74
N GLN A 270 -26.64 -7.56 -8.50
CA GLN A 270 -28.11 -7.57 -8.47
C GLN A 270 -28.67 -8.79 -9.23
N GLY A 271 -29.89 -9.21 -8.91
CA GLY A 271 -30.56 -10.26 -9.66
C GLY A 271 -30.82 -9.88 -11.11
N PHE A 272 -30.82 -10.89 -11.98
CA PHE A 272 -31.07 -10.73 -13.41
C PHE A 272 -32.37 -9.96 -13.63
N LEU A 273 -32.28 -8.89 -14.42
CA LEU A 273 -33.37 -7.97 -14.77
C LEU A 273 -34.12 -7.39 -13.55
N GLY A 274 -33.40 -7.17 -12.44
CA GLY A 274 -33.91 -6.50 -11.25
C GLY A 274 -34.71 -7.39 -10.29
N ARG A 275 -34.62 -8.72 -10.41
CA ARG A 275 -35.17 -9.65 -9.41
C ARG A 275 -34.37 -9.56 -8.10
N ASN A 276 -35.05 -9.73 -6.97
CA ASN A 276 -34.38 -9.87 -5.67
C ASN A 276 -33.74 -11.25 -5.58
N VAL A 277 -32.49 -11.27 -5.14
CA VAL A 277 -31.73 -12.48 -4.79
C VAL A 277 -31.33 -12.32 -3.34
N ASP A 278 -31.50 -13.36 -2.51
CA ASP A 278 -31.04 -13.32 -1.13
C ASP A 278 -29.52 -13.13 -1.12
N SER A 279 -29.07 -11.95 -0.69
CA SER A 279 -27.67 -11.58 -0.61
C SER A 279 -26.95 -12.46 0.41
N GLY A 280 -26.18 -13.46 -0.05
CA GLY A 280 -25.36 -14.27 0.86
C GLY A 280 -24.78 -15.60 0.35
N ARG A 281 -24.77 -15.91 -0.95
CA ARG A 281 -24.34 -17.24 -1.43
C ARG A 281 -23.29 -17.21 -2.55
N LEU A 282 -22.12 -16.66 -2.27
CA LEU A 282 -20.90 -17.09 -2.97
C LEU A 282 -19.95 -17.76 -1.96
N THR A 283 -20.42 -18.79 -1.28
CA THR A 283 -19.54 -19.70 -0.54
C THR A 283 -18.95 -20.78 -1.47
N ARG A 284 -19.50 -20.95 -2.69
CA ARG A 284 -19.16 -22.04 -3.60
C ARG A 284 -18.59 -21.56 -4.92
N TYR A 285 -17.40 -22.07 -5.26
CA TYR A 285 -16.65 -21.77 -6.48
C TYR A 285 -16.71 -22.94 -7.44
N ARG A 286 -16.71 -22.70 -8.76
CA ARG A 286 -16.80 -23.77 -9.74
C ARG A 286 -15.58 -24.70 -9.67
N VAL A 287 -15.81 -26.01 -9.73
CA VAL A 287 -14.79 -27.06 -9.79
C VAL A 287 -14.95 -27.90 -11.06
N TYR A 288 -13.89 -28.09 -11.84
CA TYR A 288 -13.93 -28.74 -13.15
C TYR A 288 -12.60 -29.39 -13.54
N MET A 289 -12.61 -30.31 -14.50
CA MET A 289 -11.39 -30.95 -15.01
C MET A 289 -10.73 -30.08 -16.09
N LYS A 290 -9.49 -29.66 -15.88
CA LYS A 290 -8.66 -28.90 -16.83
C LYS A 290 -7.30 -29.56 -17.00
N ALA A 291 -6.93 -29.89 -18.24
CA ALA A 291 -5.65 -30.50 -18.59
C ALA A 291 -5.26 -31.74 -17.72
N GLY A 292 -6.23 -32.55 -17.32
CA GLY A 292 -6.02 -33.76 -16.51
C GLY A 292 -5.89 -33.51 -15.00
N LYS A 293 -6.16 -32.29 -14.53
CA LYS A 293 -6.23 -31.95 -13.10
C LYS A 293 -7.60 -31.35 -12.77
N TRP A 294 -8.06 -31.59 -11.55
CA TRP A 294 -9.20 -30.86 -11.00
C TRP A 294 -8.78 -29.43 -10.68
N THR A 295 -9.61 -28.47 -11.07
CA THR A 295 -9.35 -27.03 -10.95
C THR A 295 -10.56 -26.36 -10.32
N ILE A 296 -10.32 -25.40 -9.44
CA ILE A 296 -11.34 -24.54 -8.83
C ILE A 296 -11.15 -23.09 -9.27
N ASP A 297 -12.23 -22.36 -9.55
CA ASP A 297 -12.21 -20.91 -9.83
C ASP A 297 -11.97 -20.09 -8.55
N LEU A 298 -10.89 -20.40 -7.85
CA LEU A 298 -10.47 -19.79 -6.60
C LEU A 298 -8.96 -19.59 -6.68
N GLY A 299 -8.47 -18.35 -6.61
CA GLY A 299 -7.05 -18.01 -6.80
C GLY A 299 -6.53 -16.93 -5.86
N ALA A 300 -5.20 -16.80 -5.77
CA ALA A 300 -4.51 -15.83 -4.91
C ALA A 300 -4.92 -14.37 -5.19
N GLY A 301 -5.27 -14.07 -6.44
CA GLY A 301 -5.78 -12.78 -6.89
C GLY A 301 -7.08 -12.33 -6.22
N MET A 302 -7.81 -13.26 -5.59
CA MET A 302 -8.98 -12.97 -4.77
C MET A 302 -8.63 -12.67 -3.29
N GLY A 303 -7.34 -12.60 -2.94
CA GLY A 303 -6.85 -12.24 -1.60
C GLY A 303 -6.65 -13.41 -0.64
N ILE A 304 -6.53 -14.65 -1.16
CA ILE A 304 -6.43 -15.88 -0.38
C ILE A 304 -4.99 -16.09 0.09
N GLU A 305 -4.81 -16.31 1.39
CA GLU A 305 -3.51 -16.66 1.98
C GLU A 305 -3.33 -18.19 2.05
N GLN A 306 -2.23 -18.71 1.52
CA GLN A 306 -1.81 -20.11 1.74
C GLN A 306 -0.56 -20.13 2.64
N ARG A 307 -0.70 -20.65 3.86
CA ARG A 307 0.44 -20.87 4.76
C ARG A 307 1.20 -22.13 4.37
N VAL A 308 2.52 -22.07 4.50
CA VAL A 308 3.40 -23.21 4.23
C VAL A 308 3.05 -24.37 5.16
N GLY A 309 2.56 -25.47 4.58
CA GLY A 309 2.24 -26.71 5.30
C GLY A 309 0.79 -26.86 5.78
N GLU A 310 -0.10 -25.91 5.50
CA GLU A 310 -1.54 -26.01 5.83
C GLU A 310 -2.38 -26.29 4.56
N PRO A 311 -2.89 -27.52 4.35
CA PRO A 311 -3.77 -27.83 3.22
C PRO A 311 -5.14 -27.17 3.41
N VAL A 312 -5.63 -26.47 2.38
CA VAL A 312 -7.00 -25.88 2.37
C VAL A 312 -7.98 -26.95 1.89
N SER A 313 -8.91 -27.37 2.76
CA SER A 313 -9.96 -28.32 2.37
C SER A 313 -11.12 -27.62 1.67
N ILE A 314 -11.62 -28.23 0.61
CA ILE A 314 -12.73 -27.77 -0.23
C ILE A 314 -13.83 -28.83 -0.19
N LYS A 315 -14.99 -28.51 0.37
CA LYS A 315 -16.20 -29.33 0.24
C LYS A 315 -16.74 -29.23 -1.17
N ILE A 316 -16.95 -30.36 -1.83
CA ILE A 316 -17.46 -30.43 -3.20
C ILE A 316 -18.95 -30.71 -3.16
N TYR A 317 -19.72 -29.99 -3.96
CA TYR A 317 -21.17 -30.11 -4.13
C TYR A 317 -21.51 -30.29 -5.61
N ASP A 318 -22.67 -30.87 -5.90
CA ASP A 318 -23.25 -31.00 -7.24
C ASP A 318 -24.09 -29.76 -7.63
N THR A 319 -24.47 -28.92 -6.68
CA THR A 319 -25.20 -27.66 -6.91
C THR A 319 -24.55 -26.43 -6.23
N VAL A 320 -24.89 -25.25 -6.75
CA VAL A 320 -24.35 -23.94 -6.29
C VAL A 320 -24.98 -23.42 -4.99
N ALA A 321 -26.19 -23.86 -4.63
CA ALA A 321 -26.97 -23.22 -3.57
C ALA A 321 -27.48 -24.18 -2.48
N ASP A 322 -27.95 -25.39 -2.85
CA ASP A 322 -28.62 -26.31 -1.92
C ASP A 322 -28.19 -27.77 -2.13
N GLY A 323 -27.71 -28.44 -1.07
CA GLY A 323 -27.33 -29.87 -1.13
C GLY A 323 -26.28 -30.24 -0.09
N GLU A 324 -26.17 -31.54 0.18
CA GLU A 324 -25.07 -32.14 0.97
C GLU A 324 -23.81 -32.26 0.11
N PRO A 325 -22.61 -32.13 0.70
CA PRO A 325 -21.37 -32.27 -0.05
C PRO A 325 -21.21 -33.71 -0.58
N VAL A 326 -20.82 -33.83 -1.85
CA VAL A 326 -20.47 -35.13 -2.48
C VAL A 326 -19.12 -35.67 -1.99
N GLY A 327 -18.29 -34.81 -1.40
CA GLY A 327 -17.04 -35.18 -0.74
C GLY A 327 -16.11 -33.99 -0.54
N ASN A 328 -14.85 -34.25 -0.18
CA ASN A 328 -13.86 -33.19 0.04
C ASN A 328 -12.68 -33.33 -0.92
N ALA A 329 -12.17 -32.20 -1.38
CA ALA A 329 -10.90 -32.06 -2.09
C ALA A 329 -9.95 -31.19 -1.26
N VAL A 330 -8.68 -31.17 -1.65
CA VAL A 330 -7.65 -30.35 -1.03
C VAL A 330 -7.01 -29.45 -2.09
N LEU A 331 -6.81 -28.18 -1.77
CA LEU A 331 -6.07 -27.25 -2.61
C LEU A 331 -4.62 -27.73 -2.79
N ASP A 332 -4.21 -27.93 -4.04
CA ASP A 332 -2.90 -28.45 -4.44
C ASP A 332 -1.91 -27.32 -4.75
N VAL A 333 -2.23 -26.50 -5.75
CA VAL A 333 -1.44 -25.33 -6.14
C VAL A 333 -2.36 -24.11 -6.23
N LEU A 334 -2.05 -23.09 -5.44
CA LEU A 334 -2.73 -21.80 -5.48
C LEU A 334 -2.16 -20.94 -6.62
N ASN A 335 -2.90 -20.80 -7.72
CA ASN A 335 -2.50 -19.89 -8.81
C ASN A 335 -3.22 -18.56 -8.69
N VAL A 336 -2.94 -17.63 -9.62
CA VAL A 336 -3.44 -16.26 -9.56
C VAL A 336 -4.97 -16.22 -9.59
N THR A 337 -5.61 -16.97 -10.49
CA THR A 337 -7.04 -16.81 -10.79
C THR A 337 -7.87 -18.06 -10.50
N GLU A 338 -7.29 -19.22 -10.74
CA GLU A 338 -7.86 -20.55 -10.48
C GLU A 338 -6.78 -21.44 -9.87
N SER A 339 -7.16 -22.43 -9.06
CA SER A 339 -6.21 -23.29 -8.36
C SER A 339 -6.45 -24.75 -8.67
N THR A 340 -5.41 -25.57 -8.58
CA THR A 340 -5.57 -27.03 -8.75
C THR A 340 -5.99 -27.69 -7.44
N LEU A 341 -6.74 -28.78 -7.56
CA LEU A 341 -7.23 -29.60 -6.45
C LEU A 341 -6.69 -31.02 -6.52
N GLN A 342 -6.37 -31.59 -5.36
CA GLN A 342 -6.23 -33.02 -5.13
C GLN A 342 -7.55 -33.56 -4.56
N VAL A 343 -8.23 -34.41 -5.34
CA VAL A 343 -9.54 -34.99 -4.95
C VAL A 343 -9.40 -36.33 -4.21
N GLY A 344 -8.18 -36.86 -4.03
CA GLY A 344 -7.93 -38.09 -3.28
C GLY A 344 -8.72 -39.29 -3.82
N ALA A 345 -9.55 -39.90 -2.97
CA ALA A 345 -10.40 -41.04 -3.31
C ALA A 345 -11.79 -40.64 -3.86
N LEU A 346 -12.08 -39.34 -3.96
CA LEU A 346 -13.36 -38.84 -4.46
C LEU A 346 -13.48 -39.12 -5.98
N SER A 347 -14.52 -39.86 -6.37
CA SER A 347 -14.80 -40.15 -7.77
C SER A 347 -15.71 -39.07 -8.34
N LEU A 348 -15.11 -38.18 -9.13
CA LEU A 348 -15.80 -37.13 -9.87
C LEU A 348 -15.76 -37.45 -11.37
N ASP A 349 -16.89 -37.29 -12.06
CA ASP A 349 -16.93 -37.37 -13.52
C ASP A 349 -16.20 -36.18 -14.16
N ALA A 350 -15.15 -36.46 -14.93
CA ALA A 350 -14.31 -35.46 -15.60
C ALA A 350 -15.04 -34.57 -16.62
N ASN A 351 -16.24 -34.97 -17.08
CA ASN A 351 -17.07 -34.16 -17.99
C ASN A 351 -18.11 -33.31 -17.25
N SER A 352 -18.19 -33.44 -15.92
CA SER A 352 -19.14 -32.72 -15.08
C SER A 352 -18.49 -31.53 -14.36
N VAL A 353 -19.32 -30.55 -14.01
CA VAL A 353 -18.93 -29.38 -13.20
C VAL A 353 -19.52 -29.54 -11.81
N TYR A 354 -18.69 -29.26 -10.81
CA TYR A 354 -19.03 -29.30 -9.39
C TYR A 354 -18.82 -27.91 -8.77
N TRP A 355 -19.11 -27.80 -7.49
CA TRP A 355 -19.05 -26.56 -6.73
C TRP A 355 -18.25 -26.77 -5.44
N GLY A 356 -17.14 -26.08 -5.27
CA GLY A 356 -16.22 -26.19 -4.15
C GLY A 356 -16.43 -25.07 -3.13
N GLU A 357 -16.68 -25.42 -1.88
CA GLU A 357 -16.75 -24.50 -0.73
C GLU A 357 -15.51 -24.67 0.15
N PRO A 358 -14.64 -23.67 0.28
CA PRO A 358 -13.50 -23.76 1.16
C PRO A 358 -13.96 -23.81 2.63
N GLU A 359 -13.50 -24.80 3.39
CA GLU A 359 -13.86 -24.94 4.81
C GLU A 359 -13.30 -23.81 5.68
N SER A 360 -12.20 -23.19 5.24
CA SER A 360 -11.67 -21.98 5.83
C SER A 360 -11.02 -21.12 4.75
N LEU A 361 -11.72 -20.08 4.30
CA LEU A 361 -11.11 -19.02 3.50
C LEU A 361 -10.47 -18.02 4.47
N ARG A 362 -9.14 -18.04 4.61
CA ARG A 362 -8.43 -16.97 5.32
C ARG A 362 -7.96 -15.94 4.31
N LEU A 363 -8.72 -14.85 4.21
CA LEU A 363 -8.24 -13.65 3.55
C LEU A 363 -7.25 -12.94 4.46
N GLN A 364 -6.26 -12.26 3.88
CA GLN A 364 -5.40 -11.36 4.64
C GLN A 364 -6.29 -10.35 5.39
N PRO A 365 -6.16 -10.22 6.73
CA PRO A 365 -7.00 -9.33 7.51
C PRO A 365 -6.84 -7.89 7.03
N PHE A 366 -7.97 -7.23 6.79
CA PHE A 366 -8.04 -5.82 6.48
C PHE A 366 -8.58 -5.10 7.72
N PHE A 367 -7.67 -4.51 8.49
CA PHE A 367 -8.00 -3.84 9.74
C PHE A 367 -8.58 -2.45 9.47
N VAL A 368 -9.71 -2.17 10.11
CA VAL A 368 -10.37 -0.86 10.10
C VAL A 368 -10.56 -0.45 11.55
N TYR A 369 -10.06 0.73 11.92
CA TYR A 369 -10.23 1.25 13.26
C TYR A 369 -11.66 1.79 13.43
N GLY A 370 -12.26 1.53 14.58
CA GLY A 370 -13.52 2.14 14.95
C GLY A 370 -13.89 1.78 16.39
N ASP A 371 -14.32 2.79 17.15
CA ASP A 371 -14.67 2.63 18.55
C ASP A 371 -16.08 3.17 18.87
N GLY A 372 -16.47 3.07 20.14
CA GLY A 372 -17.72 3.64 20.64
C GLY A 372 -18.97 3.26 19.83
N ALA A 373 -19.68 4.27 19.31
CA ALA A 373 -20.97 4.08 18.65
C ALA A 373 -20.85 3.43 17.26
N VAL A 374 -19.78 3.71 16.50
CA VAL A 374 -19.62 3.09 15.17
C VAL A 374 -19.28 1.62 15.28
N ALA A 375 -18.50 1.23 16.30
CA ALA A 375 -18.19 -0.16 16.59
C ALA A 375 -19.46 -0.96 16.87
N GLN A 376 -20.38 -0.42 17.68
CA GLN A 376 -21.66 -1.07 17.99
C GLN A 376 -22.53 -1.28 16.73
N VAL A 377 -22.58 -0.29 15.83
CA VAL A 377 -23.37 -0.37 14.60
C VAL A 377 -22.79 -1.40 13.62
N MET A 378 -21.46 -1.53 13.56
CA MET A 378 -20.78 -2.39 12.59
C MET A 378 -20.53 -3.83 13.09
N GLN A 379 -20.54 -4.06 14.41
CA GLN A 379 -20.14 -5.34 15.01
C GLN A 379 -20.96 -6.53 14.50
N GLU A 380 -22.29 -6.43 14.47
CA GLU A 380 -23.15 -7.53 13.99
C GLU A 380 -22.94 -7.81 12.50
N THR A 381 -22.84 -6.76 11.68
CA THR A 381 -22.64 -6.87 10.23
C THR A 381 -21.29 -7.51 9.89
N LEU A 382 -20.22 -7.11 10.59
CA LEU A 382 -18.89 -7.68 10.39
C LEU A 382 -18.79 -9.12 10.92
N ALA A 383 -19.40 -9.42 12.07
CA ALA A 383 -19.47 -10.79 12.59
C ALA A 383 -20.21 -11.74 11.62
N GLY A 384 -21.28 -11.25 10.98
CA GLY A 384 -22.01 -11.98 9.94
C GLY A 384 -21.29 -12.08 8.59
N ALA A 385 -20.16 -11.38 8.42
CA ALA A 385 -19.38 -11.33 7.19
C ALA A 385 -17.90 -11.63 7.43
N ALA A 386 -17.60 -12.55 8.37
CA ALA A 386 -16.23 -12.91 8.73
C ALA A 386 -15.37 -13.34 7.51
N GLU A 387 -16.00 -13.94 6.50
CA GLU A 387 -15.37 -14.34 5.24
C GLU A 387 -14.87 -13.16 4.39
N SER A 388 -15.32 -11.92 4.65
CA SER A 388 -14.82 -10.71 3.98
C SER A 388 -13.37 -10.37 4.34
N GLY A 389 -12.88 -10.92 5.47
CA GLY A 389 -11.58 -10.60 6.06
C GLY A 389 -11.45 -9.16 6.54
N VAL A 390 -12.55 -8.39 6.61
CA VAL A 390 -12.57 -7.05 7.23
C VAL A 390 -12.67 -7.23 8.74
N VAL A 391 -11.72 -6.65 9.48
CA VAL A 391 -11.63 -6.79 10.93
C VAL A 391 -11.68 -5.42 11.58
N LEU A 392 -12.65 -5.21 12.45
CA LEU A 392 -12.69 -4.02 13.29
C LEU A 392 -11.63 -4.14 14.39
N THR A 393 -10.77 -3.13 14.52
CA THR A 393 -9.72 -3.05 15.55
C THR A 393 -9.95 -1.84 16.46
N ASP A 394 -9.58 -1.97 17.74
CA ASP A 394 -9.51 -0.88 18.71
C ASP A 394 -8.11 -0.25 18.80
N VAL A 395 -7.16 -0.74 17.99
CA VAL A 395 -5.80 -0.22 17.87
C VAL A 395 -5.68 0.63 16.60
N PRO A 396 -5.66 1.98 16.70
CA PRO A 396 -5.61 2.86 15.53
C PRO A 396 -4.42 2.58 14.62
N ALA A 397 -3.23 2.37 15.21
CA ALA A 397 -1.99 2.12 14.48
C ALA A 397 -1.98 0.82 13.65
N ALA A 398 -2.95 -0.07 13.86
CA ALA A 398 -3.08 -1.32 13.10
C ALA A 398 -3.93 -1.17 11.83
N ALA A 399 -4.61 -0.03 11.63
CA ALA A 399 -5.56 0.20 10.54
C ALA A 399 -5.16 1.37 9.65
N LEU A 400 -5.33 1.21 8.34
CA LEU A 400 -5.15 2.28 7.36
C LEU A 400 -6.38 3.20 7.25
N PHE A 401 -7.53 2.73 7.75
CA PHE A 401 -8.81 3.41 7.66
C PHE A 401 -9.50 3.45 9.01
N GLU A 402 -10.23 4.53 9.25
CA GLU A 402 -11.01 4.75 10.46
C GLU A 402 -12.49 4.97 10.10
N LEU A 403 -13.39 4.31 10.83
CA LEU A 403 -14.82 4.53 10.77
C LEU A 403 -15.24 5.54 11.84
N LYS A 404 -16.17 6.42 11.49
CA LYS A 404 -16.79 7.39 12.40
C LYS A 404 -18.28 7.48 12.16
N ILE A 405 -19.03 7.87 13.18
CA ILE A 405 -20.38 8.42 12.98
C ILE A 405 -20.24 9.93 12.81
N ALA A 406 -20.42 10.41 11.57
CA ALA A 406 -20.38 11.82 11.22
C ALA A 406 -21.79 12.27 10.82
N ASN A 407 -22.35 13.24 11.54
CA ASN A 407 -23.69 13.78 11.29
C ASN A 407 -24.81 12.72 11.21
N GLY A 408 -24.73 11.67 12.03
CA GLY A 408 -25.72 10.58 12.04
C GLY A 408 -25.59 9.58 10.88
N ASN A 409 -24.45 9.57 10.20
CA ASN A 409 -24.14 8.66 9.09
C ASN A 409 -22.84 7.90 9.38
N ILE A 410 -22.68 6.70 8.82
CA ILE A 410 -21.42 5.96 8.91
C ILE A 410 -20.47 6.50 7.83
N ALA A 411 -19.28 6.94 8.21
CA ALA A 411 -18.28 7.46 7.29
C ALA A 411 -16.92 6.77 7.51
N VAL A 412 -16.19 6.55 6.42
CA VAL A 412 -14.83 6.02 6.43
C VAL A 412 -13.85 7.12 6.02
N TYR A 413 -12.75 7.21 6.77
CA TYR A 413 -11.64 8.15 6.59
C TYR A 413 -10.34 7.38 6.47
N HIS A 414 -9.31 8.00 5.92
CA HIS A 414 -7.94 7.57 6.19
C HIS A 414 -7.66 7.73 7.68
N ALA A 415 -7.10 6.69 8.31
CA ALA A 415 -6.69 6.76 9.71
C ALA A 415 -5.74 7.95 9.93
N GLY A 416 -5.87 8.63 11.07
CA GLY A 416 -5.01 9.75 11.47
C GLY A 416 -5.10 11.03 10.61
N SER A 417 -6.01 11.11 9.64
CA SER A 417 -6.25 12.29 8.81
C SER A 417 -7.73 12.70 8.75
N ASP A 418 -7.99 13.91 8.23
CA ASP A 418 -9.34 14.40 7.94
C ASP A 418 -9.82 14.05 6.51
N VAL A 419 -9.08 13.19 5.79
CA VAL A 419 -9.43 12.82 4.41
C VAL A 419 -10.57 11.81 4.43
N MET A 420 -11.77 12.29 4.12
CA MET A 420 -12.97 11.48 4.00
C MET A 420 -12.95 10.66 2.71
N ILE A 421 -13.03 9.34 2.85
CA ILE A 421 -13.16 8.41 1.73
C ILE A 421 -14.61 8.42 1.26
N GLN A 422 -15.55 7.98 2.10
CA GLN A 422 -16.95 7.87 1.70
C GLN A 422 -17.90 7.88 2.90
N THR A 423 -19.11 8.41 2.69
CA THR A 423 -20.18 8.40 3.69
C THR A 423 -21.37 7.59 3.19
N VAL A 424 -21.92 6.74 4.05
CA VAL A 424 -23.16 6.00 3.85
C VAL A 424 -24.23 6.57 4.77
N LEU A 425 -25.39 6.93 4.19
CA LEU A 425 -26.49 7.54 4.94
C LEU A 425 -27.08 6.59 5.99
N GLY A 426 -27.26 7.09 7.21
CA GLY A 426 -27.85 6.37 8.34
C GLY A 426 -26.86 5.55 9.16
N THR A 427 -27.37 4.93 10.24
CA THR A 427 -26.63 4.05 11.16
C THR A 427 -27.39 2.75 11.44
N ASP A 428 -28.36 2.42 10.59
CA ASP A 428 -29.12 1.18 10.71
C ASP A 428 -28.35 -0.01 10.08
N LYS A 429 -28.93 -1.20 10.19
CA LYS A 429 -28.32 -2.43 9.65
C LYS A 429 -28.08 -2.35 8.14
N PHE A 430 -28.95 -1.64 7.41
CA PHE A 430 -28.80 -1.48 5.97
C PHE A 430 -27.61 -0.58 5.64
N ALA A 431 -27.49 0.57 6.31
CA ALA A 431 -26.31 1.44 6.22
C ALA A 431 -25.01 0.69 6.57
N ALA A 432 -25.03 -0.15 7.61
CA ALA A 432 -23.88 -0.97 7.99
C ALA A 432 -23.51 -2.00 6.90
N THR A 433 -24.48 -2.67 6.27
CA THR A 433 -24.22 -3.58 5.14
C THR A 433 -23.63 -2.84 3.94
N HIS A 434 -24.07 -1.61 3.67
CA HIS A 434 -23.49 -0.80 2.60
C HIS A 434 -22.07 -0.32 2.92
N MET A 435 -21.81 0.05 4.17
CA MET A 435 -20.46 0.38 4.60
C MET A 435 -19.54 -0.85 4.49
N LEU A 436 -20.01 -2.05 4.82
CA LEU A 436 -19.24 -3.28 4.59
C LEU A 436 -18.80 -3.43 3.12
N ASN A 437 -19.67 -3.13 2.15
CA ASN A 437 -19.29 -3.18 0.74
C ASN A 437 -18.18 -2.18 0.39
N VAL A 438 -18.23 -0.96 0.96
CA VAL A 438 -17.15 0.04 0.81
C VAL A 438 -15.83 -0.51 1.38
N LEU A 439 -15.87 -1.09 2.58
CA LEU A 439 -14.69 -1.68 3.22
C LEU A 439 -14.15 -2.88 2.44
N GLN A 440 -15.01 -3.69 1.83
CA GLN A 440 -14.59 -4.80 0.96
C GLN A 440 -13.89 -4.31 -0.31
N THR A 441 -14.34 -3.20 -0.89
CA THR A 441 -13.68 -2.52 -2.03
C THR A 441 -12.28 -2.05 -1.63
N LEU A 442 -12.16 -1.38 -0.48
CA LEU A 442 -10.85 -0.97 0.06
C LEU A 442 -9.95 -2.17 0.34
N ALA A 443 -10.48 -3.20 0.99
CA ALA A 443 -9.75 -4.42 1.32
C ALA A 443 -9.22 -5.13 0.07
N ARG A 444 -10.04 -5.25 -0.97
CA ARG A 444 -9.67 -5.91 -2.24
C ARG A 444 -8.57 -5.13 -2.96
N TRP A 445 -8.68 -3.80 -3.01
CA TRP A 445 -7.64 -2.94 -3.59
C TRP A 445 -6.30 -3.12 -2.86
N GLN A 446 -6.31 -3.08 -1.52
CA GLN A 446 -5.10 -3.25 -0.70
C GLN A 446 -4.45 -4.62 -0.88
N ARG A 447 -5.26 -5.69 -0.89
CA ARG A 447 -4.78 -7.05 -1.11
C ARG A 447 -4.15 -7.21 -2.49
N LEU A 448 -4.72 -6.57 -3.51
CA LEU A 448 -4.16 -6.59 -4.86
C LEU A 448 -2.86 -5.81 -4.97
N LEU A 449 -2.76 -4.66 -4.30
CA LEU A 449 -1.53 -3.88 -4.21
C LEU A 449 -0.42 -4.70 -3.53
N ALA A 450 -0.74 -5.31 -2.39
CA ALA A 450 0.16 -6.15 -1.61
C ALA A 450 0.42 -7.54 -2.23
N LEU A 451 -0.29 -7.91 -3.31
CA LEU A 451 -0.22 -9.23 -3.92
C LEU A 451 1.22 -9.56 -4.35
N GLN A 452 1.76 -10.63 -3.77
CA GLN A 452 3.09 -11.17 -4.04
C GLN A 452 3.06 -12.70 -3.90
N HIS A 453 3.98 -13.38 -4.60
CA HIS A 453 4.17 -14.83 -4.49
C HIS A 453 5.57 -15.14 -3.98
N ALA A 454 5.69 -15.32 -2.66
CA ALA A 454 6.98 -15.54 -1.99
C ALA A 454 7.71 -16.82 -2.46
N GLN A 455 7.00 -17.78 -3.07
CA GLN A 455 7.53 -19.07 -3.52
C GLN A 455 7.70 -19.17 -5.05
N SER A 456 7.61 -18.05 -5.77
CA SER A 456 7.80 -18.02 -7.22
C SER A 456 9.15 -18.61 -7.64
N ALA A 457 9.15 -19.51 -8.63
CA ALA A 457 10.40 -19.98 -9.25
C ALA A 457 10.87 -19.04 -10.38
N ILE A 458 10.03 -18.08 -10.82
CA ILE A 458 10.45 -16.94 -11.66
C ILE A 458 11.20 -15.94 -10.77
N GLN A 459 12.47 -15.69 -11.07
CA GLN A 459 13.28 -14.74 -10.31
C GLN A 459 13.02 -13.29 -10.76
N PRO A 460 12.94 -12.29 -9.86
CA PRO A 460 12.62 -10.90 -10.20
C PRO A 460 13.53 -10.27 -11.27
N GLY A 461 14.80 -10.70 -11.36
CA GLY A 461 15.77 -10.22 -12.35
C GLY A 461 15.64 -10.86 -13.74
N GLN A 462 14.84 -11.92 -13.89
CA GLN A 462 14.61 -12.58 -15.19
C GLN A 462 13.49 -11.92 -16.00
N ILE A 463 12.77 -10.96 -15.42
CA ILE A 463 11.74 -10.17 -16.10
C ILE A 463 12.03 -8.68 -15.93
N THR A 464 11.75 -7.90 -16.96
CA THR A 464 11.88 -6.43 -16.92
C THR A 464 10.50 -5.79 -17.10
N PHE A 465 10.22 -4.76 -16.30
CA PHE A 465 8.98 -4.00 -16.28
C PHE A 465 9.37 -2.54 -16.14
N ASN A 466 9.27 -1.79 -17.23
CA ASN A 466 9.80 -0.44 -17.30
C ASN A 466 8.72 0.53 -17.81
N VAL A 467 8.70 1.74 -17.27
CA VAL A 467 7.91 2.87 -17.76
C VAL A 467 8.86 3.81 -18.46
N GLU A 468 8.68 4.00 -19.77
CA GLU A 468 9.39 4.98 -20.57
C GLU A 468 8.57 6.26 -20.63
N VAL A 469 9.15 7.41 -20.34
CA VAL A 469 8.46 8.70 -20.32
C VAL A 469 9.21 9.66 -21.22
N GLU A 470 8.50 10.38 -22.08
CA GLU A 470 9.09 11.37 -22.96
C GLU A 470 8.70 12.79 -22.51
N GLN A 471 9.68 13.58 -22.07
CA GLN A 471 9.44 14.92 -21.56
C GLN A 471 10.59 15.87 -21.94
N GLY A 472 10.26 17.06 -22.43
CA GLY A 472 11.24 18.10 -22.75
C GLY A 472 12.27 17.72 -23.83
N GLY A 473 11.96 16.74 -24.68
CA GLY A 473 12.89 16.19 -25.69
C GLY A 473 13.87 15.13 -25.15
N THR A 474 13.68 14.67 -23.92
CA THR A 474 14.45 13.57 -23.29
C THR A 474 13.53 12.40 -22.95
N THR A 475 13.99 11.18 -23.22
CA THR A 475 13.31 9.93 -22.83
C THR A 475 13.94 9.37 -21.56
N GLY A 476 13.17 9.30 -20.48
CA GLY A 476 13.52 8.59 -19.25
C GLY A 476 12.99 7.17 -19.28
N VAL A 477 13.76 6.19 -18.80
CA VAL A 477 13.31 4.79 -18.64
C VAL A 477 13.42 4.44 -17.17
N PHE A 478 12.29 4.12 -16.56
CA PHE A 478 12.17 3.88 -15.13
C PHE A 478 11.78 2.44 -14.86
N SER A 479 12.36 1.86 -13.80
CA SER A 479 12.02 0.50 -13.34
C SER A 479 11.85 0.42 -11.82
N ASP A 480 11.86 1.59 -11.17
CA ASP A 480 11.72 1.76 -9.72
C ASP A 480 10.28 1.59 -9.28
N THR A 481 10.08 1.23 -8.01
CA THR A 481 8.75 1.13 -7.41
C THR A 481 8.01 2.46 -7.37
N LEU A 482 8.73 3.59 -7.44
CA LEU A 482 8.14 4.91 -7.35
C LEU A 482 8.89 5.92 -8.23
N ILE A 483 8.18 6.57 -9.13
CA ILE A 483 8.64 7.60 -10.07
C ILE A 483 7.99 8.92 -9.67
N THR A 484 8.71 10.04 -9.73
CA THR A 484 8.11 11.38 -9.60
C THR A 484 8.36 12.15 -10.89
N LEU A 485 7.31 12.69 -11.50
CA LEU A 485 7.37 13.44 -12.75
C LEU A 485 6.81 14.85 -12.49
N ASP A 486 7.56 15.87 -12.89
CA ASP A 486 7.07 17.24 -12.85
C ASP A 486 6.07 17.44 -14.00
N HIS A 487 4.90 17.99 -13.72
CA HIS A 487 3.89 18.31 -14.71
C HIS A 487 3.87 19.81 -14.98
N ASP A 488 4.17 20.19 -16.21
CA ASP A 488 4.24 21.59 -16.67
C ASP A 488 2.89 22.15 -17.15
N GLY A 489 1.82 21.34 -17.02
CA GLY A 489 0.49 21.65 -17.56
C GLY A 489 0.24 21.04 -18.94
N GLU A 490 1.21 20.32 -19.49
CA GLU A 490 1.07 19.50 -20.70
C GLU A 490 1.09 18.02 -20.32
N ASP A 491 0.25 17.24 -20.97
CA ASP A 491 0.16 15.78 -20.85
C ASP A 491 1.53 15.14 -21.10
N ILE A 492 1.91 14.16 -20.28
CA ILE A 492 3.23 13.50 -20.36
C ILE A 492 3.08 12.11 -21.00
N PRO A 493 3.52 11.90 -22.25
CA PRO A 493 3.44 10.58 -22.89
C PRO A 493 4.32 9.55 -22.18
N PHE A 494 3.77 8.35 -22.01
CA PHE A 494 4.50 7.21 -21.48
C PHE A 494 4.24 5.92 -22.26
N LYS A 495 5.18 4.98 -22.14
CA LYS A 495 5.07 3.62 -22.66
C LYS A 495 5.47 2.62 -21.59
N VAL A 496 4.68 1.57 -21.44
CA VAL A 496 4.98 0.50 -20.47
C VAL A 496 5.50 -0.70 -21.23
N ASN A 497 6.69 -1.15 -20.87
CA ASN A 497 7.39 -2.24 -21.53
C ASN A 497 7.54 -3.44 -20.60
N PHE A 498 7.28 -4.64 -21.13
CA PHE A 498 7.56 -5.90 -20.47
C PHE A 498 8.50 -6.75 -21.30
N ARG A 499 9.50 -7.36 -20.66
CA ARG A 499 10.37 -8.35 -21.29
C ARG A 499 10.43 -9.63 -20.48
N ASN A 500 10.18 -10.73 -21.17
CA ASN A 500 10.34 -12.08 -20.67
C ASN A 500 11.78 -12.54 -20.91
N GLY A 501 12.66 -12.44 -19.92
CA GLY A 501 14.04 -12.96 -19.98
C GLY A 501 14.17 -14.41 -19.48
N THR A 502 13.07 -15.13 -19.27
CA THR A 502 13.10 -16.54 -18.87
C THR A 502 13.24 -17.44 -20.09
N ALA A 503 13.55 -18.73 -19.86
CA ALA A 503 13.53 -19.77 -20.89
C ALA A 503 12.12 -20.31 -21.17
N ARG A 504 11.08 -19.77 -20.51
CA ARG A 504 9.70 -20.25 -20.55
C ARG A 504 8.82 -19.20 -21.22
N THR A 505 7.73 -19.64 -21.83
CA THR A 505 6.67 -18.74 -22.27
C THR A 505 5.88 -18.24 -21.06
N LEU A 506 5.56 -16.95 -21.01
CA LEU A 506 4.83 -16.31 -19.90
C LEU A 506 3.61 -15.54 -20.41
N TYR A 507 2.66 -15.27 -19.52
CA TYR A 507 1.51 -14.38 -19.75
C TYR A 507 1.65 -13.18 -18.82
N ALA A 508 1.21 -12.02 -19.28
CA ALA A 508 1.33 -10.76 -18.55
C ALA A 508 -0.03 -10.05 -18.51
N SER A 509 -0.39 -9.55 -17.33
CA SER A 509 -1.53 -8.63 -17.16
C SER A 509 -1.07 -7.38 -16.43
N LEU A 510 -1.37 -6.21 -17.00
CA LEU A 510 -1.09 -4.91 -16.41
C LEU A 510 -2.38 -4.33 -15.84
N LEU A 511 -2.34 -4.00 -14.56
CA LEU A 511 -3.43 -3.37 -13.83
C LEU A 511 -3.05 -1.92 -13.53
N TYR A 512 -4.01 -1.02 -13.65
CA TYR A 512 -3.99 0.33 -13.09
C TYR A 512 -4.80 0.33 -11.81
N LEU A 513 -4.14 0.66 -10.71
CA LEU A 513 -4.75 0.88 -9.42
C LEU A 513 -4.85 2.40 -9.23
N SER A 514 -6.06 2.92 -9.39
CA SER A 514 -6.30 4.36 -9.38
C SER A 514 -6.32 4.92 -7.95
N PRO A 515 -6.05 6.24 -7.76
CA PRO A 515 -6.07 6.88 -6.44
C PRO A 515 -7.43 6.84 -5.73
N ASP A 516 -8.51 6.61 -6.46
CA ASP A 516 -9.87 6.46 -5.91
C ASP A 516 -10.25 5.00 -5.65
N TYR A 517 -9.27 4.12 -5.49
CA TYR A 517 -9.45 2.68 -5.21
C TYR A 517 -10.13 1.91 -6.33
N GLY A 518 -10.08 2.40 -7.57
CA GLY A 518 -10.43 1.62 -8.74
C GLY A 518 -9.32 0.66 -9.14
N VAL A 519 -9.69 -0.40 -9.84
CA VAL A 519 -8.74 -1.30 -10.50
C VAL A 519 -9.21 -1.50 -11.93
N THR A 520 -8.39 -1.04 -12.87
CA THR A 520 -8.61 -1.22 -14.30
C THR A 520 -7.56 -2.16 -14.85
N VAL A 521 -7.96 -3.09 -15.72
CA VAL A 521 -6.98 -3.89 -16.48
C VAL A 521 -6.60 -3.09 -17.71
N ILE A 522 -5.38 -2.58 -17.77
CA ILE A 522 -4.88 -1.86 -18.95
C ILE A 522 -4.45 -2.85 -20.03
N PHE A 523 -3.84 -3.96 -19.62
CA PHE A 523 -3.38 -5.00 -20.54
C PHE A 523 -3.73 -6.37 -19.98
N ASN A 524 -4.38 -7.19 -20.81
CA ASN A 524 -4.45 -8.63 -20.61
C ASN A 524 -4.63 -9.27 -21.98
N ASP A 525 -3.54 -9.41 -22.71
CA ASP A 525 -3.59 -10.22 -23.93
C ASP A 525 -3.55 -11.70 -23.54
N SER A 526 -4.53 -12.46 -24.02
CA SER A 526 -4.50 -13.92 -23.98
C SER A 526 -3.30 -14.51 -24.74
N GLN A 527 -2.61 -13.68 -25.53
CA GLN A 527 -1.39 -14.10 -26.22
C GLN A 527 -0.20 -14.26 -25.28
N PRO A 528 0.46 -15.43 -25.33
CA PRO A 528 1.68 -15.67 -24.57
C PRO A 528 2.85 -14.82 -25.07
N VAL A 529 3.71 -14.38 -24.15
CA VAL A 529 4.99 -13.71 -24.42
C VAL A 529 6.12 -14.76 -24.48
N PRO A 530 6.72 -15.00 -25.67
CA PRO A 530 7.76 -16.02 -25.82
C PRO A 530 9.06 -15.73 -25.04
N PRO A 531 9.91 -16.74 -24.79
CA PRO A 531 11.22 -16.57 -24.17
C PRO A 531 12.09 -15.52 -24.88
N ASN A 532 12.77 -14.68 -24.09
CA ASN A 532 13.69 -13.64 -24.53
C ASN A 532 13.09 -12.56 -25.45
N THR A 533 11.77 -12.34 -25.39
CA THR A 533 11.08 -11.30 -26.17
C THR A 533 10.58 -10.16 -25.29
N SER A 534 10.31 -9.02 -25.92
CA SER A 534 9.75 -7.82 -25.28
C SER A 534 8.48 -7.40 -25.99
N ILE A 535 7.51 -6.87 -25.24
CA ILE A 535 6.26 -6.30 -25.75
C ILE A 535 5.99 -4.96 -25.08
N VAL A 536 5.29 -4.08 -25.79
CA VAL A 536 4.70 -2.87 -25.22
C VAL A 536 3.34 -3.26 -24.65
N LEU A 537 3.15 -3.07 -23.35
CA LEU A 537 1.89 -3.38 -22.66
C LEU A 537 0.86 -2.27 -22.85
N THR A 538 1.28 -1.00 -22.80
CA THR A 538 0.42 0.15 -23.10
C THR A 538 1.25 1.35 -23.52
N SER A 539 0.59 2.32 -24.15
CA SER A 539 1.12 3.65 -24.43
C SER A 539 -0.01 4.63 -24.21
N ASP A 540 0.20 5.61 -23.34
CA ASP A 540 -0.83 6.57 -22.94
C ASP A 540 -0.17 7.88 -22.47
N VAL A 541 -0.94 8.80 -21.91
CA VAL A 541 -0.46 10.05 -21.34
C VAL A 541 -0.80 10.16 -19.86
N PHE A 542 0.14 10.65 -19.06
CA PHE A 542 -0.14 11.10 -17.71
C PHE A 542 -0.74 12.50 -17.76
N THR A 543 -1.88 12.68 -17.10
CA THR A 543 -2.55 13.98 -16.95
C THR A 543 -2.59 14.34 -15.47
N LEU A 544 -2.46 15.61 -15.14
CA LEU A 544 -2.52 16.08 -13.75
C LEU A 544 -3.80 16.88 -13.51
N ASN A 545 -4.72 16.33 -12.71
CA ASN A 545 -6.02 16.97 -12.42
C ASN A 545 -6.05 17.76 -11.09
N SER A 546 -5.03 17.60 -10.25
CA SER A 546 -4.84 18.31 -8.96
C SER A 546 -3.41 18.85 -8.84
N ASP A 547 -3.02 19.46 -7.71
CA ASP A 547 -1.62 19.93 -7.56
C ASP A 547 -0.61 18.75 -7.49
N GLU A 548 -1.12 17.56 -7.16
CA GLU A 548 -0.38 16.29 -7.13
C GLU A 548 -1.35 15.13 -7.47
N GLU A 549 -0.86 14.07 -8.11
CA GLU A 549 -1.60 12.82 -8.39
C GLU A 549 -0.65 11.63 -8.34
N ILE A 550 -1.13 10.42 -7.99
CA ILE A 550 -0.30 9.20 -7.93
C ILE A 550 -1.01 8.04 -8.62
N ASP A 551 -0.44 7.59 -9.73
CA ASP A 551 -0.92 6.48 -10.55
C ASP A 551 -0.14 5.20 -10.24
N THR A 552 -0.82 4.10 -9.90
CA THR A 552 -0.11 2.83 -9.62
C THR A 552 -0.35 1.82 -10.75
N LEU A 553 0.74 1.33 -11.34
CA LEU A 553 0.73 0.25 -12.32
C LEU A 553 1.24 -1.04 -11.69
N LYS A 554 0.41 -2.09 -11.67
CA LYS A 554 0.73 -3.42 -11.14
C LYS A 554 0.79 -4.44 -12.27
N LEU A 555 1.97 -4.99 -12.52
CA LEU A 555 2.18 -6.09 -13.45
C LEU A 555 2.04 -7.43 -12.71
N ILE A 556 1.19 -8.31 -13.23
CA ILE A 556 1.11 -9.73 -12.85
C ILE A 556 1.65 -10.56 -14.01
N VAL A 557 2.60 -11.46 -13.72
CA VAL A 557 3.20 -12.36 -14.71
C VAL A 557 3.00 -13.80 -14.27
N SER A 558 2.52 -14.66 -15.15
CA SER A 558 2.26 -16.07 -14.84
C SER A 558 2.74 -17.00 -15.96
N SER A 559 3.04 -18.25 -15.62
CA SER A 559 3.27 -19.31 -16.59
C SER A 559 1.98 -19.81 -17.26
N GLU A 560 0.81 -19.43 -16.75
CA GLU A 560 -0.50 -19.76 -17.30
C GLU A 560 -1.27 -18.48 -17.66
N ALA A 561 -2.28 -18.61 -18.53
CA ALA A 561 -3.09 -17.45 -18.93
C ALA A 561 -3.80 -16.84 -17.71
N ILE A 562 -3.82 -15.52 -17.65
CA ILE A 562 -4.39 -14.76 -16.54
C ILE A 562 -5.82 -14.33 -16.88
N ASP A 563 -6.72 -14.56 -15.94
CA ASP A 563 -8.06 -14.01 -15.96
C ASP A 563 -8.10 -12.64 -15.30
N SER A 564 -7.93 -11.59 -16.10
CA SER A 564 -7.80 -10.24 -15.57
C SER A 564 -9.11 -9.64 -15.07
N SER A 565 -10.23 -10.14 -15.54
CA SER A 565 -11.58 -9.69 -15.22
C SER A 565 -12.03 -10.05 -13.80
N LEU A 566 -11.23 -10.85 -13.09
CA LEU A 566 -11.31 -11.03 -11.64
C LEU A 566 -10.68 -9.87 -10.85
N PHE A 567 -9.92 -8.98 -11.50
CA PHE A 567 -9.26 -7.85 -10.82
C PHE A 567 -10.04 -6.54 -10.93
N VAL A 568 -10.92 -6.41 -11.92
CA VAL A 568 -11.65 -5.16 -12.17
C VAL A 568 -12.49 -4.77 -10.96
N GLN A 569 -12.37 -3.50 -10.58
CA GLN A 569 -13.04 -2.90 -9.43
C GLN A 569 -13.39 -1.44 -9.76
N GLU A 570 -14.62 -1.04 -9.47
CA GLU A 570 -15.04 0.35 -9.63
C GLU A 570 -14.34 1.27 -8.61
N PRO A 571 -13.97 2.48 -9.02
CA PRO A 571 -13.48 3.48 -8.09
C PRO A 571 -14.56 3.91 -7.09
N LEU A 572 -14.14 4.25 -5.88
CA LEU A 572 -14.98 4.86 -4.86
C LEU A 572 -15.20 6.35 -5.17
N GLN A 573 -16.41 6.85 -4.92
CA GLN A 573 -16.69 8.29 -5.04
C GLN A 573 -16.14 9.04 -3.83
N ILE A 574 -14.87 9.44 -3.91
CA ILE A 574 -14.18 10.02 -2.77
C ILE A 574 -14.81 11.35 -2.34
N GLY A 575 -15.19 11.44 -1.06
CA GLY A 575 -15.84 12.60 -0.47
C GLY A 575 -17.35 12.67 -0.72
N ALA A 576 -17.93 11.71 -1.43
CA ALA A 576 -19.36 11.70 -1.72
C ALA A 576 -20.18 11.06 -0.57
N THR A 577 -21.42 11.53 -0.45
CA THR A 577 -22.48 10.83 0.29
C THR A 577 -23.24 9.97 -0.70
N VAL A 578 -23.12 8.66 -0.57
CA VAL A 578 -23.72 7.73 -1.54
C VAL A 578 -25.01 7.13 -1.02
N ALA A 579 -25.99 7.08 -1.91
CA ALA A 579 -27.14 6.21 -1.75
C ALA A 579 -26.72 4.77 -2.13
N PRO A 580 -27.31 3.76 -1.49
CA PRO A 580 -26.88 2.38 -1.62
C PRO A 580 -26.96 1.83 -3.05
N SER A 581 -25.80 1.59 -3.69
CA SER A 581 -25.66 0.94 -5.00
C SER A 581 -24.40 0.05 -5.01
N GLY A 582 -24.45 -1.08 -5.74
CA GLY A 582 -23.53 -2.21 -5.58
C GLY A 582 -22.47 -2.39 -6.67
N SER A 583 -21.40 -3.08 -6.29
CA SER A 583 -20.11 -3.31 -6.96
C SER A 583 -20.06 -4.58 -7.83
N ARG A 584 -19.04 -4.65 -8.71
CA ARG A 584 -18.90 -5.61 -9.84
C ARG A 584 -17.79 -6.67 -9.67
N GLY A 585 -17.91 -7.80 -10.39
CA GLY A 585 -16.81 -8.73 -10.72
C GLY A 585 -17.16 -9.90 -11.69
N LEU A 586 -16.10 -10.41 -12.36
CA LEU A 586 -15.82 -11.75 -12.97
C LEU A 586 -15.80 -11.97 -14.51
N GLY A 587 -14.63 -12.35 -15.05
CA GLY A 587 -14.39 -12.86 -16.45
C GLY A 587 -13.39 -14.06 -16.48
N GLN A 588 -12.51 -14.38 -17.49
CA GLN A 588 -11.87 -15.74 -17.72
C GLN A 588 -10.34 -15.91 -18.01
N SER A 589 -9.79 -17.16 -17.93
CA SER A 589 -8.63 -17.65 -18.74
C SER A 589 -8.66 -19.13 -19.26
N LYS A 590 -7.99 -19.39 -20.41
CA LYS A 590 -7.79 -20.69 -21.12
C LYS A 590 -6.35 -21.19 -20.94
N GLY A 591 -6.13 -22.50 -20.72
CA GLY A 591 -4.78 -23.08 -20.52
C GLY A 591 -4.37 -24.12 -21.58
N ILE A 592 -3.18 -23.95 -22.15
CA ILE A 592 -2.37 -25.00 -22.81
C ILE A 592 -1.02 -25.05 -22.07
N GLY A 593 -0.60 -26.25 -21.63
CA GLY A 593 0.80 -26.57 -21.28
C GLY A 593 1.01 -27.20 -19.89
N GLY A 594 1.42 -28.47 -19.86
CA GLY A 594 1.63 -29.26 -18.64
C GLY A 594 2.94 -28.99 -17.89
N GLY A 595 3.04 -27.83 -17.23
CA GLY A 595 4.07 -27.50 -16.23
C GLY A 595 3.49 -27.43 -14.81
N LYS A 596 4.34 -27.28 -13.78
CA LYS A 596 3.86 -26.76 -12.49
C LYS A 596 3.62 -25.25 -12.66
N PRO A 597 2.42 -24.73 -12.35
CA PRO A 597 2.13 -23.31 -12.53
C PRO A 597 2.98 -22.45 -11.59
N ASP A 598 3.31 -21.23 -12.03
CA ASP A 598 4.17 -20.29 -11.32
C ASP A 598 3.79 -18.84 -11.68
N TRP A 599 3.99 -17.88 -10.78
CA TRP A 599 3.63 -16.47 -11.00
C TRP A 599 4.40 -15.51 -10.10
N ILE A 600 4.55 -14.25 -10.55
CA ILE A 600 5.21 -13.15 -9.82
C ILE A 600 4.53 -11.81 -10.14
N THR A 601 4.72 -10.80 -9.28
CA THR A 601 4.21 -9.44 -9.49
C THR A 601 5.33 -8.39 -9.47
N LYS A 602 5.11 -7.26 -10.15
CA LYS A 602 5.90 -6.01 -10.03
C LYS A 602 4.94 -4.82 -9.96
N ALA A 603 5.32 -3.76 -9.25
CA ALA A 603 4.53 -2.54 -9.15
C ALA A 603 5.42 -1.32 -9.40
N VAL A 604 4.86 -0.30 -10.04
CA VAL A 604 5.46 1.02 -10.25
C VAL A 604 4.38 2.06 -9.96
N SER A 605 4.64 2.96 -9.03
CA SER A 605 3.76 4.09 -8.70
C SER A 605 4.37 5.38 -9.28
N ILE A 606 3.58 6.18 -10.00
CA ILE A 606 4.01 7.40 -10.68
C ILE A 606 3.33 8.57 -9.98
N ARG A 607 4.10 9.46 -9.35
CA ARG A 607 3.58 10.71 -8.80
C ARG A 607 3.80 11.84 -9.78
N LEU A 608 2.74 12.53 -10.13
CA LEU A 608 2.77 13.75 -10.91
C LEU A 608 2.71 14.91 -9.92
N VAL A 609 3.65 15.86 -10.00
CA VAL A 609 3.69 17.05 -9.14
C VAL A 609 3.76 18.28 -10.02
N LYS A 610 3.02 19.33 -9.68
CA LYS A 610 3.13 20.61 -10.37
C LYS A 610 4.53 21.20 -10.25
N LYS A 611 5.10 21.65 -11.37
CA LYS A 611 6.50 22.13 -11.48
C LYS A 611 6.91 23.11 -10.38
N ALA A 612 8.04 22.82 -9.73
CA ALA A 612 8.72 23.69 -8.75
C ALA A 612 9.13 25.05 -9.35
N GLY A 613 8.75 26.16 -8.70
CA GLY A 613 8.83 27.52 -9.27
C GLY A 613 10.04 28.38 -8.89
N GLN A 614 10.80 28.05 -7.84
CA GLN A 614 11.91 28.90 -7.34
C GLN A 614 13.29 28.26 -7.55
N GLN A 615 14.25 29.03 -8.07
CA GLN A 615 15.61 28.55 -8.32
C GLN A 615 16.52 28.79 -7.10
N LEU A 616 17.14 27.73 -6.60
CA LEU A 616 18.04 27.74 -5.47
C LEU A 616 19.50 27.93 -5.92
N GLY A 617 20.27 28.67 -5.12
CA GLY A 617 21.70 28.93 -5.34
C GLY A 617 22.01 30.21 -6.12
N ALA A 618 21.14 30.69 -7.02
CA ALA A 618 21.41 31.92 -7.77
C ALA A 618 21.24 33.20 -6.92
N GLN A 619 20.25 33.19 -6.03
CA GLN A 619 19.90 34.29 -5.14
C GLN A 619 19.54 33.73 -3.76
N GLU A 620 19.40 34.61 -2.78
CA GLU A 620 18.86 34.25 -1.47
C GLU A 620 17.38 33.82 -1.61
N VAL A 621 17.02 32.71 -0.97
CA VAL A 621 15.66 32.16 -1.01
C VAL A 621 15.13 32.02 0.42
N ALA A 622 14.12 32.81 0.77
CA ALA A 622 13.38 32.65 2.02
C ALA A 622 12.31 31.57 1.84
N ILE A 623 12.37 30.52 2.66
CA ILE A 623 11.47 29.36 2.56
C ILE A 623 10.29 29.45 3.56
N GLY A 624 10.24 30.48 4.41
CA GLY A 624 9.20 30.72 5.40
C GLY A 624 9.64 30.41 6.83
N LYS A 625 8.87 30.84 7.84
CA LYS A 625 9.12 30.56 9.28
C LYS A 625 10.53 30.93 9.77
N GLY A 626 11.08 32.02 9.23
CA GLY A 626 12.40 32.54 9.59
C GLY A 626 13.57 31.72 9.03
N ILE A 627 13.34 30.85 8.05
CA ILE A 627 14.38 30.03 7.41
C ILE A 627 14.73 30.60 6.03
N THR A 628 16.03 30.80 5.80
CA THR A 628 16.57 31.41 4.58
C THR A 628 17.77 30.62 4.07
N ILE A 629 17.79 30.31 2.78
CA ILE A 629 18.91 29.66 2.09
C ILE A 629 19.70 30.73 1.34
N ARG A 630 21.00 30.85 1.65
CA ARG A 630 21.88 31.86 1.04
C ARG A 630 22.25 31.50 -0.41
N PRO A 631 22.62 32.51 -1.23
CA PRO A 631 23.13 32.26 -2.57
C PRO A 631 24.44 31.45 -2.53
N HIS A 632 24.67 30.71 -3.60
CA HIS A 632 25.85 29.88 -3.81
C HIS A 632 26.44 30.12 -5.20
N ASP A 633 27.76 30.20 -5.34
CA ASP A 633 28.38 30.69 -6.58
C ASP A 633 28.11 29.75 -7.77
N SER A 634 28.16 28.43 -7.55
CA SER A 634 28.12 27.41 -8.62
C SER A 634 27.00 26.36 -8.52
N PHE A 635 26.65 25.87 -7.32
CA PHE A 635 25.53 24.96 -7.10
C PHE A 635 24.17 25.57 -7.50
N ARG A 636 23.35 24.79 -8.21
CA ARG A 636 21.97 25.17 -8.57
C ARG A 636 21.00 24.01 -8.32
N GLY A 637 19.75 24.33 -8.03
CA GLY A 637 18.62 23.40 -7.99
C GLY A 637 17.30 24.16 -8.10
N LYS A 638 16.17 23.46 -8.20
CA LYS A 638 14.83 24.04 -8.14
C LYS A 638 14.13 23.59 -6.87
N LEU A 639 13.57 24.53 -6.13
CA LEU A 639 12.85 24.32 -4.87
C LEU A 639 11.35 24.16 -5.13
N GLY A 640 10.82 23.00 -4.77
CA GLY A 640 9.40 22.65 -4.73
C GLY A 640 8.94 22.29 -3.31
N TRP A 641 7.65 21.99 -3.18
CA TRP A 641 7.02 21.70 -1.90
C TRP A 641 6.23 20.39 -1.99
N ALA A 642 6.31 19.58 -0.94
CA ALA A 642 5.48 18.41 -0.76
C ALA A 642 4.82 18.42 0.63
N PRO A 643 3.58 17.90 0.75
CA PRO A 643 2.87 17.77 2.02
C PRO A 643 3.47 16.64 2.88
N LEU A 644 3.28 16.71 4.21
CA LEU A 644 3.71 15.70 5.17
C LEU A 644 2.88 14.41 5.05
N VAL A 645 1.57 14.63 4.95
CA VAL A 645 0.56 13.63 4.64
C VAL A 645 -0.04 14.11 3.35
N SER A 646 0.12 13.34 2.28
CA SER A 646 -0.48 13.73 1.02
C SER A 646 -1.98 13.92 1.18
N LYS A 647 -2.49 15.05 0.71
CA LYS A 647 -3.94 15.24 0.52
C LYS A 647 -4.46 14.46 -0.70
N THR A 648 -3.57 13.82 -1.45
CA THR A 648 -3.90 12.96 -2.58
C THR A 648 -4.12 11.53 -2.11
N ARG A 649 -5.03 10.86 -2.81
CA ARG A 649 -5.87 9.76 -2.30
C ARG A 649 -5.22 8.37 -2.40
N SER A 650 -3.91 8.25 -2.61
CA SER A 650 -3.25 6.95 -2.83
C SER A 650 -2.51 6.43 -1.58
N VAL A 651 -2.43 5.10 -1.47
CA VAL A 651 -1.90 4.37 -0.29
C VAL A 651 -0.47 3.88 -0.48
N ASP A 652 0.16 4.15 -1.62
CA ASP A 652 1.49 3.62 -1.95
C ASP A 652 2.53 4.73 -2.07
N ARG A 653 2.78 5.40 -0.95
CA ARG A 653 4.02 6.12 -0.67
C ARG A 653 4.36 5.98 0.80
N PRO A 654 5.64 6.16 1.18
CA PRO A 654 6.04 6.05 2.55
C PRO A 654 5.34 7.18 3.30
N VAL A 655 4.23 6.81 3.92
CA VAL A 655 3.64 7.55 5.02
C VAL A 655 4.83 7.77 5.93
N ILE A 656 5.19 9.02 6.23
CA ILE A 656 5.95 9.28 7.45
C ILE A 656 5.17 8.54 8.50
N ASN A 657 5.69 7.38 8.93
CA ASN A 657 4.96 6.42 9.73
C ASN A 657 4.23 7.23 10.79
N GLU A 658 2.89 7.21 10.83
CA GLU A 658 2.10 8.15 11.66
C GLU A 658 2.58 8.19 13.12
N ALA A 659 3.27 7.13 13.55
CA ALA A 659 4.12 7.07 14.73
C ALA A 659 5.03 8.31 14.98
N TYR A 660 5.49 9.03 13.95
CA TYR A 660 6.39 10.18 14.07
C TYR A 660 5.66 11.53 14.19
N SER A 661 4.47 11.68 13.62
CA SER A 661 3.79 12.99 13.44
C SER A 661 2.43 13.11 14.15
N ALA A 662 1.61 12.05 14.18
CA ALA A 662 0.29 12.08 14.81
C ALA A 662 0.41 11.83 16.32
N GLY A 663 0.42 12.91 17.10
CA GLY A 663 0.44 12.82 18.57
C GLY A 663 1.83 12.72 19.20
N ASN A 664 2.90 13.01 18.45
CA ASN A 664 4.25 13.10 19.00
C ASN A 664 4.38 14.34 19.93
N PRO A 665 4.55 14.18 21.25
CA PRO A 665 4.58 15.31 22.19
C PRO A 665 5.88 16.11 22.17
N TRP A 666 6.87 15.73 21.35
CA TRP A 666 8.26 16.17 21.48
C TRP A 666 8.75 17.10 20.40
N PHE A 667 8.32 16.87 19.17
CA PHE A 667 8.61 17.73 18.05
C PHE A 667 7.41 17.83 17.12
N GLN A 668 7.38 18.92 16.38
CA GLN A 668 6.41 19.20 15.33
C GLN A 668 7.16 19.44 14.05
N ILE A 669 6.66 18.91 12.94
CA ILE A 669 7.25 19.23 11.64
C ILE A 669 6.78 20.63 11.26
N VAL A 670 7.72 21.47 10.84
CA VAL A 670 7.44 22.86 10.46
C VAL A 670 6.67 22.85 9.14
N ASN A 671 5.45 23.37 9.18
CA ASN A 671 4.72 23.73 7.97
C ASN A 671 5.07 25.19 7.60
N PHE A 672 5.56 25.37 6.37
CA PHE A 672 6.03 26.63 5.80
C PHE A 672 4.91 27.53 5.25
N ASP A 673 3.65 27.10 5.28
CA ASP A 673 2.51 27.94 4.88
C ASP A 673 2.22 29.03 5.94
N GLU A 674 2.03 30.27 5.48
CA GLU A 674 1.66 31.43 6.30
C GLU A 674 0.21 31.88 6.05
N GLY A 675 -0.54 31.19 5.18
CA GLY A 675 -1.90 31.54 4.76
C GLY A 675 -3.04 30.77 5.46
N THR A 676 -4.26 31.31 5.42
CA THR A 676 -5.49 30.67 5.93
C THR A 676 -6.09 29.62 4.98
N ARG A 677 -5.39 29.25 3.90
CA ARG A 677 -5.90 28.34 2.84
C ARG A 677 -5.50 26.87 3.03
N GLY A 678 -4.62 26.56 3.99
CA GLY A 678 -4.35 25.19 4.40
C GLY A 678 -3.60 24.36 3.38
N GLU A 679 -2.59 24.92 2.70
CA GLU A 679 -1.63 24.09 1.94
C GLU A 679 -0.64 23.46 2.94
N ASP A 680 -0.39 22.16 2.82
CA ASP A 680 0.63 21.51 3.63
C ASP A 680 1.98 21.63 2.91
N ARG A 681 2.82 22.56 3.38
CA ARG A 681 4.20 22.73 2.93
C ARG A 681 5.12 22.27 4.05
N SER A 682 5.24 20.97 4.28
CA SER A 682 6.09 20.44 5.36
C SER A 682 7.40 19.83 4.87
N ILE A 683 7.47 19.49 3.57
CA ILE A 683 8.65 18.93 2.92
C ILE A 683 9.10 19.89 1.82
N ALA A 684 10.35 20.33 1.87
CA ALA A 684 10.99 21.11 0.84
C ALA A 684 11.77 20.17 -0.12
N GLU A 685 11.38 20.10 -1.38
CA GLU A 685 12.04 19.23 -2.37
C GLU A 685 12.99 20.06 -3.25
N VAL A 686 14.25 19.65 -3.38
CA VAL A 686 15.22 20.28 -4.29
C VAL A 686 15.54 19.32 -5.43
N VAL A 687 15.08 19.68 -6.62
CA VAL A 687 15.19 18.87 -7.86
C VAL A 687 16.13 19.53 -8.87
N GLU A 688 16.49 18.79 -9.93
CA GLU A 688 17.39 19.26 -11.00
C GLU A 688 18.74 19.78 -10.48
N LEU A 689 19.40 18.98 -9.64
CA LEU A 689 20.67 19.37 -9.01
C LEU A 689 21.77 19.54 -10.06
N ASN A 690 22.39 20.72 -10.09
CA ASN A 690 23.54 21.00 -10.92
C ASN A 690 24.76 21.34 -10.05
N ASN A 691 25.87 20.63 -10.32
CA ASN A 691 27.16 20.83 -9.68
C ASN A 691 27.15 20.66 -8.15
N ALA A 692 26.46 19.63 -7.64
CA ALA A 692 26.45 19.29 -6.21
C ALA A 692 27.85 19.06 -5.62
N ALA A 693 28.82 18.65 -6.45
CA ALA A 693 30.21 18.47 -6.03
C ALA A 693 30.88 19.77 -5.51
N ALA A 694 30.38 20.94 -5.94
CA ALA A 694 30.90 22.23 -5.48
C ALA A 694 30.65 22.49 -3.98
N LEU A 695 29.68 21.81 -3.37
CA LEU A 695 29.35 21.97 -1.95
C LEU A 695 30.53 21.59 -1.04
N LYS A 696 31.41 20.69 -1.48
CA LYS A 696 32.63 20.31 -0.75
C LYS A 696 33.65 21.45 -0.65
N GLU A 697 33.67 22.35 -1.62
CA GLU A 697 34.59 23.50 -1.65
C GLU A 697 33.97 24.72 -0.96
N LYS A 698 32.67 24.94 -1.17
CA LYS A 698 31.91 26.02 -0.54
C LYS A 698 30.55 25.46 -0.10
N PRO A 699 30.25 25.38 1.20
CA PRO A 699 28.99 24.78 1.66
C PRO A 699 27.78 25.64 1.33
N LEU A 700 26.62 24.99 1.18
CA LEU A 700 25.33 25.66 1.14
C LEU A 700 24.96 26.11 2.56
N ILE A 701 24.64 27.40 2.72
CA ILE A 701 24.35 27.99 4.04
C ILE A 701 22.85 28.21 4.20
N ILE A 702 22.29 27.71 5.29
CA ILE A 702 20.90 27.89 5.71
C ILE A 702 20.88 28.63 7.04
N ASP A 703 20.30 29.82 7.07
CA ASP A 703 20.06 30.57 8.31
C ASP A 703 18.65 30.27 8.82
N ILE A 704 18.53 29.98 10.11
CA ILE A 704 17.29 29.62 10.81
C ILE A 704 17.11 30.60 11.98
N ARG A 705 16.00 31.34 11.95
CA ARG A 705 15.57 32.25 13.02
C ARG A 705 14.25 31.74 13.62
N PRO A 706 14.28 31.01 14.74
CA PRO A 706 13.07 30.52 15.39
C PRO A 706 12.09 31.66 15.74
N GLU A 707 10.79 31.37 15.71
CA GLU A 707 9.75 32.35 16.05
C GLU A 707 9.79 32.74 17.55
N ARG A 708 10.29 31.84 18.41
CA ARG A 708 10.52 32.10 19.85
C ARG A 708 11.93 31.68 20.27
N GLU A 709 12.52 32.43 21.19
CA GLU A 709 13.89 32.19 21.69
C GLU A 709 14.06 30.83 22.41
N ASP A 710 12.98 30.19 22.86
CA ASP A 710 12.96 28.87 23.50
C ASP A 710 12.67 27.71 22.53
N GLU A 711 12.58 27.98 21.23
CA GLU A 711 12.30 26.98 20.20
C GLU A 711 13.58 26.56 19.48
N LEU A 712 13.70 25.25 19.25
CA LEU A 712 14.78 24.68 18.46
C LEU A 712 14.19 24.16 17.14
N VAL A 713 14.75 24.60 16.02
CA VAL A 713 14.36 24.15 14.68
C VAL A 713 15.58 23.60 13.96
N LEU A 714 15.55 22.33 13.57
CA LEU A 714 16.67 21.62 12.94
C LEU A 714 16.29 21.04 11.57
N PRO A 715 17.14 21.17 10.54
CA PRO A 715 16.91 20.57 9.23
C PRO A 715 17.41 19.12 9.15
N PHE A 716 16.67 18.31 8.39
CA PHE A 716 17.02 16.93 8.05
C PHE A 716 16.85 16.72 6.56
N PHE A 717 17.74 15.95 5.95
CA PHE A 717 17.43 15.27 4.70
C PHE A 717 16.34 14.22 4.96
N PHE A 718 15.49 14.01 3.96
CA PHE A 718 14.35 13.10 4.06
C PHE A 718 14.23 12.27 2.79
N ASP A 719 14.25 10.95 2.90
CA ASP A 719 14.18 10.02 1.76
C ASP A 719 12.76 9.45 1.54
N GLY A 720 11.84 9.76 2.45
CA GLY A 720 10.47 9.24 2.49
C GLY A 720 10.20 8.39 3.71
N GLU A 721 11.20 7.71 4.27
CA GLU A 721 11.05 6.80 5.41
C GLU A 721 11.82 7.30 6.65
N ASP A 722 13.02 7.86 6.45
CA ASP A 722 13.95 8.19 7.50
C ASP A 722 14.46 9.65 7.43
N PHE A 723 14.89 10.17 8.59
CA PHE A 723 15.48 11.52 8.72
C PHE A 723 17.00 11.42 8.86
N LEU A 724 17.74 12.03 7.96
CA LEU A 724 19.21 12.11 8.02
C LEU A 724 19.64 13.53 8.40
N PRO A 725 20.50 13.73 9.41
CA PRO A 725 20.92 15.07 9.82
C PRO A 725 21.52 15.88 8.66
N MET A 726 21.14 17.14 8.53
CA MET A 726 21.59 18.01 7.43
C MET A 726 22.61 19.04 7.92
N GLY A 727 23.84 18.94 7.42
CA GLY A 727 24.90 19.93 7.61
C GLY A 727 25.43 20.07 9.06
N GLU A 728 26.35 21.02 9.22
CA GLU A 728 26.93 21.43 10.50
C GLU A 728 26.19 22.65 11.07
N LEU A 729 25.79 22.59 12.33
CA LEU A 729 25.08 23.67 13.03
C LEU A 729 26.05 24.56 13.81
N ALA A 730 25.97 25.88 13.59
CA ALA A 730 26.67 26.90 14.36
C ALA A 730 25.70 28.00 14.83
N ILE A 731 25.92 28.52 16.03
CA ILE A 731 25.22 29.72 16.53
C ILE A 731 26.13 30.91 16.24
N THR A 732 25.77 31.70 15.22
CA THR A 732 26.60 32.82 14.75
C THR A 732 26.30 34.11 15.52
N GLU A 733 25.03 34.28 15.92
CA GLU A 733 24.54 35.39 16.72
C GLU A 733 23.44 34.89 17.69
N PRO A 734 23.16 35.57 18.81
CA PRO A 734 22.07 35.20 19.71
C PRO A 734 20.74 35.06 18.94
N GLY A 735 20.16 33.86 18.94
CA GLY A 735 18.89 33.55 18.26
C GLY A 735 19.00 33.25 16.76
N VAL A 736 20.19 33.25 16.14
CA VAL A 736 20.39 32.83 14.75
C VAL A 736 21.20 31.54 14.70
N MET A 737 20.59 30.49 14.18
CA MET A 737 21.22 29.21 13.90
C MET A 737 21.63 29.17 12.43
N GLN A 738 22.88 28.85 12.15
CA GLN A 738 23.39 28.68 10.80
C GLN A 738 23.73 27.21 10.56
N VAL A 739 23.24 26.65 9.47
CA VAL A 739 23.51 25.28 9.04
C VAL A 739 24.34 25.32 7.76
N SER A 740 25.48 24.64 7.78
CA SER A 740 26.46 24.58 6.69
C SER A 740 26.46 23.18 6.07
N VAL A 741 26.06 23.04 4.82
CA VAL A 741 25.90 21.76 4.13
C VAL A 741 26.97 21.61 3.05
N ASP A 742 27.96 20.75 3.30
CA ASP A 742 29.08 20.50 2.38
C ASP A 742 28.92 19.22 1.54
N THR A 743 28.03 18.33 1.97
CA THR A 743 27.81 17.02 1.39
C THR A 743 26.32 16.69 1.40
N ILE A 744 25.82 16.22 0.26
CA ILE A 744 24.50 15.59 0.17
C ILE A 744 24.77 14.07 0.12
N PRO A 745 24.36 13.29 1.14
CA PRO A 745 24.59 11.85 1.17
C PRO A 745 24.07 11.16 -0.09
N GLU A 746 24.77 10.16 -0.62
CA GLU A 746 24.25 9.41 -1.78
C GLU A 746 22.91 8.73 -1.47
N GLU A 747 22.67 8.36 -0.22
CA GLU A 747 21.41 7.80 0.27
C GLU A 747 20.28 8.85 0.28
N ALA A 748 20.63 10.14 0.41
CA ALA A 748 19.69 11.27 0.34
C ALA A 748 19.49 11.81 -1.08
N VAL A 749 20.36 11.44 -2.04
CA VAL A 749 20.23 11.78 -3.46
C VAL A 749 19.49 10.65 -4.17
N GLU A 750 18.24 10.90 -4.54
CA GLU A 750 17.47 9.94 -5.34
C GLU A 750 18.04 9.85 -6.76
N LYS A 751 18.95 8.90 -7.01
CA LYS A 751 19.61 8.72 -8.32
C LYS A 751 18.67 8.18 -9.42
N THR A 752 17.46 7.73 -9.08
CA THR A 752 16.55 7.04 -10.02
C THR A 752 15.18 7.72 -10.21
N ARG A 753 14.90 8.83 -9.50
CA ARG A 753 13.54 9.43 -9.45
C ARG A 753 13.36 10.75 -10.22
N SER A 754 14.42 11.37 -10.74
CA SER A 754 14.34 12.51 -11.66
C SER A 754 15.56 12.57 -12.60
N LEU A 755 15.40 13.13 -13.80
CA LEU A 755 16.43 13.22 -14.85
C LEU A 755 17.72 13.98 -14.44
N GLY A 756 17.78 14.59 -13.24
CA GLY A 756 18.91 15.37 -12.74
C GLY A 756 19.29 15.17 -11.25
N GLY A 757 18.71 14.18 -10.56
CA GLY A 757 18.90 13.96 -9.12
C GLY A 757 18.11 14.96 -8.24
N ALA A 758 17.71 14.51 -7.06
CA ALA A 758 16.93 15.30 -6.10
C ALA A 758 17.23 14.92 -4.65
N PHE A 759 17.02 15.84 -3.71
CA PHE A 759 16.95 15.57 -2.27
C PHE A 759 15.78 16.31 -1.62
N ARG A 760 15.25 15.80 -0.52
CA ARG A 760 14.21 16.50 0.26
C ARG A 760 14.75 16.97 1.60
N MET A 761 14.14 18.03 2.12
CA MET A 761 14.44 18.59 3.43
C MET A 761 13.16 18.71 4.24
N VAL A 762 13.26 18.44 5.54
CA VAL A 762 12.21 18.63 6.53
C VAL A 762 12.80 19.33 7.74
N PHE A 763 12.00 20.17 8.40
CA PHE A 763 12.46 20.94 9.55
C PHE A 763 11.65 20.54 10.77
N LEU A 764 12.34 20.10 11.82
CA LEU A 764 11.72 19.64 13.05
C LEU A 764 11.81 20.74 14.11
N LYS A 765 10.66 21.19 14.60
CA LYS A 765 10.49 22.15 15.68
C LYS A 765 10.30 21.42 17.01
N PHE A 766 11.21 21.62 17.95
CA PHE A 766 11.13 21.08 19.30
C PHE A 766 10.63 22.18 20.25
N ALA A 767 9.53 21.93 20.96
CA ALA A 767 8.92 22.92 21.85
C ALA A 767 9.36 22.73 23.31
N GLY A 768 9.74 23.82 23.98
CA GLY A 768 10.03 23.86 25.41
C GLY A 768 8.80 23.88 26.35
N LYS A 769 7.60 23.53 25.89
CA LYS A 769 6.37 23.64 26.68
C LYS A 769 6.01 22.35 27.41
N LEU A 770 6.41 22.26 28.66
CA LEU A 770 5.60 21.77 29.79
C LEU A 770 6.25 22.35 31.05
N GLY A 771 5.69 23.46 31.56
CA GLY A 771 6.23 24.24 32.68
C GLY A 771 6.28 23.48 34.01
N ILE A 772 7.15 22.48 34.11
CA ILE A 772 7.45 21.73 35.32
C ILE A 772 8.94 21.86 35.56
N GLN A 773 9.32 22.69 36.54
CA GLN A 773 10.63 22.53 37.19
C GLN A 773 10.59 21.21 37.96
N THR A 774 11.13 20.14 37.38
CA THR A 774 11.45 18.92 38.12
C THR A 774 12.90 19.01 38.59
N ASP A 775 13.16 18.79 39.89
CA ASP A 775 14.51 18.47 40.38
C ASP A 775 15.05 17.33 39.52
N PRO A 776 16.13 17.53 38.73
CA PRO A 776 16.61 16.50 37.82
C PRO A 776 17.22 15.32 38.57
N ASN A 777 17.63 15.49 39.85
CA ASN A 777 18.31 14.46 40.64
C ASN A 777 17.31 13.64 41.47
N ARG A 778 16.71 12.58 40.91
CA ARG A 778 15.63 11.82 41.57
C ARG A 778 16.05 10.41 41.93
N LEU A 779 16.01 10.09 43.23
CA LEU A 779 15.99 8.71 43.71
C LEU A 779 14.54 8.21 43.79
N ARG A 780 14.32 7.01 43.26
CA ARG A 780 13.00 6.36 43.20
C ARG A 780 13.13 4.88 43.54
N TRP A 781 12.05 4.26 43.98
CA TRP A 781 11.95 2.79 44.06
C TRP A 781 11.10 2.25 42.91
N VAL A 782 11.33 1.01 42.52
CA VAL A 782 10.62 0.37 41.40
C VAL A 782 9.47 -0.48 41.92
N ASN A 783 8.24 -0.14 41.51
CA ASN A 783 7.03 -0.87 41.83
C ASN A 783 6.74 -1.95 40.78
N TYR A 784 7.29 -3.14 40.98
CA TYR A 784 7.06 -4.27 40.08
C TYR A 784 5.65 -4.86 40.11
N ALA A 785 4.83 -4.53 41.12
CA ALA A 785 3.41 -4.89 41.11
C ALA A 785 2.60 -4.00 40.16
N ASN A 786 3.13 -2.83 39.81
CA ASN A 786 2.54 -1.87 38.89
C ASN A 786 3.47 -1.64 37.69
N ASN A 787 3.74 -2.71 36.92
CA ASN A 787 4.51 -2.66 35.67
C ASN A 787 5.88 -1.91 35.75
N ALA A 788 6.61 -2.08 36.86
CA ALA A 788 7.90 -1.46 37.10
C ALA A 788 7.88 0.09 37.13
N VAL A 789 6.77 0.71 37.54
CA VAL A 789 6.66 2.16 37.72
C VAL A 789 7.66 2.66 38.77
N ARG A 790 8.38 3.75 38.47
CA ARG A 790 9.38 4.37 39.36
C ARG A 790 8.74 5.41 40.27
N GLU A 791 8.62 5.12 41.56
CA GLU A 791 7.92 5.96 42.54
C GLU A 791 8.87 6.71 43.48
N SER A 792 8.60 8.00 43.73
CA SER A 792 9.34 8.79 44.72
C SER A 792 8.74 8.68 46.13
N GLU A 793 7.43 8.52 46.23
CA GLU A 793 6.72 8.50 47.51
C GLU A 793 7.01 7.21 48.28
N GLY A 794 7.22 7.31 49.60
CA GLY A 794 7.45 6.16 50.46
C GLY A 794 8.84 5.50 50.36
N LEU A 795 9.77 6.06 49.58
CA LEU A 795 11.12 5.51 49.38
C LEU A 795 11.86 5.23 50.70
N GLU A 796 11.87 6.17 51.64
CA GLU A 796 12.51 5.98 52.95
C GLU A 796 11.99 4.76 53.71
N GLY A 797 10.67 4.51 53.64
CA GLY A 797 10.04 3.35 54.28
C GLY A 797 10.49 2.04 53.65
N LYS A 798 10.59 2.00 52.30
CA LYS A 798 11.09 0.84 51.56
C LYS A 798 12.56 0.54 51.90
N VAL A 799 13.41 1.58 51.90
CA VAL A 799 14.85 1.43 52.21
C VAL A 799 15.08 0.96 53.64
N LYS A 800 14.28 1.43 54.62
CA LYS A 800 14.37 0.97 56.02
C LYS A 800 14.05 -0.52 56.19
N GLN A 801 13.20 -1.08 55.34
CA GLN A 801 12.77 -2.49 55.41
C GLN A 801 13.70 -3.43 54.63
N ALA A 802 14.41 -2.91 53.64
CA ALA A 802 15.31 -3.68 52.79
C ALA A 802 16.68 -3.94 53.46
N LYS A 803 17.18 -5.16 53.33
CA LYS A 803 18.57 -5.54 53.65
C LYS A 803 19.43 -5.66 52.41
N SER A 804 18.86 -6.01 51.26
CA SER A 804 19.55 -6.06 49.96
C SER A 804 18.90 -5.08 48.97
N VAL A 805 19.69 -4.13 48.48
CA VAL A 805 19.22 -3.05 47.60
C VAL A 805 20.05 -3.00 46.32
N LEU A 806 19.38 -2.94 45.18
CA LEU A 806 20.00 -2.67 43.88
C LEU A 806 19.70 -1.24 43.45
N LEU A 807 20.71 -0.46 43.06
CA LEU A 807 20.56 0.89 42.52
C LEU A 807 20.94 0.92 41.05
N LEU A 808 20.00 1.33 40.19
CA LEU A 808 20.19 1.52 38.76
C LEU A 808 20.58 2.97 38.48
N VAL A 809 21.64 3.18 37.71
CA VAL A 809 22.16 4.51 37.34
C VAL A 809 22.32 4.59 35.82
N HIS A 810 21.58 5.49 35.18
CA HIS A 810 21.59 5.65 33.72
C HIS A 810 22.85 6.37 33.21
N GLY A 811 23.03 6.41 31.88
CA GLY A 811 24.16 7.04 31.20
C GLY A 811 23.98 8.52 30.83
N ILE A 812 24.79 8.98 29.87
CA ILE A 812 24.66 10.34 29.29
C ILE A 812 23.41 10.49 28.41
N ILE A 813 22.78 9.38 28.02
CA ILE A 813 21.55 9.35 27.23
C ILE A 813 20.53 8.48 27.98
N GLY A 814 19.27 8.92 28.04
CA GLY A 814 18.17 8.15 28.61
C GLY A 814 17.99 8.34 30.11
N ASP A 815 17.01 7.61 30.66
CA ASP A 815 16.75 7.50 32.09
C ASP A 815 16.79 6.01 32.52
N THR A 816 16.43 5.74 33.76
CA THR A 816 16.41 4.40 34.34
C THR A 816 15.16 3.57 34.06
N GLU A 817 14.23 3.98 33.19
CA GLU A 817 12.96 3.28 32.99
C GLU A 817 13.13 1.87 32.41
N ASP A 818 13.86 1.75 31.31
CA ASP A 818 14.05 0.45 30.67
C ASP A 818 14.96 -0.45 31.51
N MET A 819 15.94 0.15 32.21
CA MET A 819 16.70 -0.55 33.24
C MET A 819 15.74 -1.10 34.32
N ALA A 820 14.78 -0.31 34.80
CA ALA A 820 13.85 -0.74 35.84
C ALA A 820 13.02 -1.95 35.40
N LYS A 821 12.54 -1.98 34.14
CA LYS A 821 11.82 -3.12 33.58
C LYS A 821 12.69 -4.37 33.54
N THR A 822 13.90 -4.27 32.99
CA THR A 822 14.84 -5.38 32.85
C THR A 822 15.28 -5.96 34.20
N PHE A 823 15.54 -5.10 35.19
CA PHE A 823 16.06 -5.52 36.50
C PHE A 823 15.01 -6.09 37.46
N LYS A 824 13.80 -6.43 36.96
CA LYS A 824 12.88 -7.33 37.69
C LYS A 824 13.59 -8.62 38.14
N MET A 825 14.54 -9.11 37.33
CA MET A 825 15.40 -10.26 37.66
C MET A 825 16.15 -10.12 38.99
N ALA A 826 16.39 -8.90 39.48
CA ALA A 826 17.06 -8.71 40.76
C ALA A 826 16.14 -9.10 41.93
N ILE A 827 14.84 -8.78 41.83
CA ILE A 827 13.85 -9.24 42.80
C ILE A 827 13.75 -10.77 42.76
N ASP A 828 13.70 -11.35 41.56
CA ASP A 828 13.67 -12.81 41.37
C ASP A 828 14.97 -13.47 41.91
N GLY A 829 16.09 -12.75 41.86
CA GLY A 829 17.39 -13.13 42.42
C GLY A 829 17.56 -12.86 43.94
N GLY A 830 16.52 -12.41 44.63
CA GLY A 830 16.52 -12.25 46.09
C GLY A 830 16.96 -10.88 46.62
N TYR A 831 16.93 -9.83 45.79
CA TYR A 831 17.04 -8.45 46.28
C TYR A 831 15.69 -7.98 46.85
N ASP A 832 15.72 -7.29 47.99
CA ASP A 832 14.51 -6.77 48.64
C ASP A 832 13.94 -5.54 47.93
N LEU A 833 14.80 -4.75 47.29
CA LEU A 833 14.44 -3.46 46.69
C LEU A 833 15.30 -3.14 45.46
N VAL A 834 14.66 -2.67 44.38
CA VAL A 834 15.33 -1.99 43.27
C VAL A 834 15.01 -0.50 43.35
N MET A 835 16.06 0.30 43.31
CA MET A 835 16.04 1.75 43.27
C MET A 835 16.59 2.25 41.94
N THR A 836 16.19 3.44 41.54
CA THR A 836 16.74 4.12 40.38
C THR A 836 17.21 5.52 40.73
N TYR A 837 18.25 5.99 40.04
CA TYR A 837 18.73 7.35 40.12
C TYR A 837 18.77 7.99 38.75
N ASP A 838 18.03 9.09 38.61
CA ASP A 838 18.04 9.93 37.42
C ASP A 838 18.62 11.30 37.74
N TYR A 839 19.34 11.91 36.80
CA TYR A 839 20.09 13.16 37.00
C TYR A 839 20.26 13.96 35.69
N GLU A 840 20.65 15.24 35.81
CA GLU A 840 21.03 16.08 34.64
C GLU A 840 22.43 15.68 34.17
N ASN A 841 22.57 15.38 32.89
CA ASN A 841 23.69 14.60 32.37
C ASN A 841 24.53 15.31 31.29
N LEU A 842 24.23 16.55 30.92
CA LEU A 842 24.94 17.28 29.86
C LEU A 842 25.78 18.45 30.39
N ASN A 843 25.38 19.11 31.47
CA ASN A 843 25.99 20.38 31.90
C ASN A 843 26.45 20.40 33.36
N THR A 844 25.87 19.57 34.23
CA THR A 844 26.35 19.40 35.62
C THR A 844 27.63 18.54 35.64
N PRO A 845 28.75 19.02 36.20
CA PRO A 845 29.98 18.23 36.30
C PRO A 845 29.76 16.84 36.92
N ILE A 846 30.45 15.82 36.41
CA ILE A 846 30.30 14.43 36.89
C ILE A 846 30.57 14.33 38.41
N GLU A 847 31.51 15.12 38.93
CA GLU A 847 31.84 15.19 40.35
C GLU A 847 30.67 15.71 41.21
N GLU A 848 29.93 16.68 40.67
CA GLU A 848 28.78 17.29 41.35
C GLU A 848 27.61 16.30 41.39
N ILE A 849 27.32 15.63 40.27
CA ILE A 849 26.31 14.56 40.20
C ILE A 849 26.62 13.46 41.23
N ALA A 850 27.88 13.03 41.30
CA ALA A 850 28.34 12.02 42.26
C ALA A 850 28.19 12.47 43.72
N ALA A 851 28.47 13.75 44.01
CA ALA A 851 28.30 14.32 45.34
C ALA A 851 26.82 14.40 45.75
N ILE A 852 25.93 14.77 44.83
CA ILE A 852 24.48 14.81 45.05
C ILE A 852 23.95 13.39 45.32
N LEU A 853 24.35 12.42 44.49
CA LEU A 853 23.96 11.01 44.68
C LEU A 853 24.37 10.50 46.06
N LYS A 854 25.63 10.73 46.46
CA LYS A 854 26.12 10.36 47.80
C LYS A 854 25.27 10.98 48.90
N GLY A 855 24.98 12.28 48.80
CA GLY A 855 24.18 13.00 49.79
C GLY A 855 22.78 12.40 49.94
N LYS A 856 22.13 12.07 48.81
CA LYS A 856 20.79 11.45 48.81
C LYS A 856 20.81 10.03 49.37
N LEU A 857 21.84 9.22 49.07
CA LEU A 857 21.99 7.88 49.67
C LEU A 857 22.24 7.96 51.19
N ALA A 858 23.10 8.88 51.63
CA ALA A 858 23.33 9.10 53.06
C ALA A 858 22.05 9.50 53.80
N ALA A 859 21.21 10.36 53.19
CA ALA A 859 19.91 10.74 53.75
C ALA A 859 18.93 9.57 53.88
N LEU A 860 19.04 8.55 53.01
CA LEU A 860 18.25 7.31 53.08
C LEU A 860 18.81 6.28 54.08
N GLY A 861 19.92 6.59 54.76
CA GLY A 861 20.53 5.74 55.77
C GLY A 861 21.55 4.74 55.25
N PHE A 862 22.15 5.01 54.09
CA PHE A 862 23.34 4.29 53.62
C PHE A 862 24.61 4.91 54.20
N HIS A 863 25.35 4.14 54.98
CA HIS A 863 26.57 4.57 55.65
C HIS A 863 27.40 3.37 56.10
N GLU A 864 28.60 3.61 56.60
CA GLU A 864 29.46 2.55 57.14
C GLU A 864 28.71 1.77 58.24
N ASN A 865 28.69 0.43 58.14
CA ASN A 865 27.97 -0.47 59.05
C ASN A 865 26.44 -0.27 59.12
N ASP A 866 25.80 0.16 58.03
CA ASP A 866 24.32 0.28 57.94
C ASP A 866 23.56 -1.06 57.94
N GLY A 867 24.30 -2.18 57.90
CA GLY A 867 23.77 -3.54 57.88
C GLY A 867 23.05 -3.92 56.58
N LYS A 868 23.23 -3.14 55.51
CA LYS A 868 22.62 -3.36 54.20
C LYS A 868 23.69 -3.78 53.19
N LYS A 869 23.23 -4.48 52.15
CA LYS A 869 23.98 -4.77 50.95
C LYS A 869 23.48 -3.85 49.84
N LEU A 870 24.27 -2.88 49.41
CA LEU A 870 23.98 -1.98 48.29
C LEU A 870 24.82 -2.34 47.06
N VAL A 871 24.14 -2.73 45.99
CA VAL A 871 24.76 -3.03 44.68
C VAL A 871 24.35 -1.97 43.67
N LEU A 872 25.31 -1.42 42.93
CA LEU A 872 25.03 -0.47 41.85
C LEU A 872 25.13 -1.20 40.51
N VAL A 873 24.16 -0.96 39.62
CA VAL A 873 24.27 -1.27 38.19
C VAL A 873 24.23 0.05 37.43
N ALA A 874 25.33 0.35 36.76
CA ALA A 874 25.53 1.62 36.10
C ALA A 874 25.79 1.45 34.61
N HIS A 875 25.16 2.29 33.80
CA HIS A 875 25.35 2.32 32.35
C HIS A 875 26.20 3.51 31.95
N SER A 876 27.14 3.33 31.01
CA SER A 876 27.85 4.43 30.36
C SER A 876 28.41 5.44 31.39
N MET A 877 28.13 6.75 31.23
CA MET A 877 28.53 7.83 32.16
C MET A 877 28.08 7.61 33.61
N GLY A 878 26.97 6.92 33.86
CA GLY A 878 26.53 6.58 35.22
C GLY A 878 27.55 5.74 35.97
N GLY A 879 28.35 4.95 35.25
CA GLY A 879 29.48 4.22 35.83
C GLY A 879 30.59 5.15 36.30
N LEU A 880 30.85 6.25 35.57
CA LEU A 880 31.82 7.27 36.00
C LEU A 880 31.33 8.06 37.22
N VAL A 881 30.03 8.41 37.26
CA VAL A 881 29.38 9.01 38.44
C VAL A 881 29.54 8.09 39.65
N SER A 882 29.23 6.81 39.48
CA SER A 882 29.32 5.80 40.53
C SER A 882 30.76 5.60 41.01
N ARG A 883 31.72 5.48 40.08
CA ARG A 883 33.14 5.35 40.40
C ARG A 883 33.69 6.56 41.13
N TYR A 884 33.34 7.77 40.70
CA TYR A 884 33.80 8.98 41.41
C TYR A 884 33.24 9.04 42.83
N MET A 885 31.95 8.69 43.02
CA MET A 885 31.35 8.59 44.35
C MET A 885 32.09 7.58 45.25
N ILE A 886 32.35 6.39 44.72
CA ILE A 886 32.98 5.28 45.45
C ILE A 886 34.45 5.61 45.75
N GLU A 887 35.21 5.99 44.74
CA GLU A 887 36.67 6.14 44.83
C GLU A 887 37.06 7.45 45.51
N GLU A 888 36.42 8.57 45.20
CA GLU A 888 36.86 9.90 45.63
C GLU A 888 36.02 10.48 46.79
N LEU A 889 34.76 10.06 46.90
CA LEU A 889 33.86 10.61 47.90
C LEU A 889 33.60 9.63 49.07
N GLY A 890 34.31 8.51 49.16
CA GLY A 890 34.18 7.56 50.28
C GLY A 890 32.91 6.71 50.24
N GLY A 891 32.37 6.46 49.03
CA GLY A 891 31.23 5.58 48.82
C GLY A 891 31.55 4.10 48.99
N ASP A 892 32.82 3.73 48.94
CA ASP A 892 33.34 2.39 49.24
C ASP A 892 32.97 1.86 50.63
N LYS A 893 32.61 2.75 51.56
CA LYS A 893 32.17 2.40 52.92
C LYS A 893 30.77 1.80 53.02
N PHE A 894 29.92 1.99 52.00
CA PHE A 894 28.51 1.58 52.03
C PHE A 894 27.99 1.04 50.69
N VAL A 895 28.84 0.96 49.66
CA VAL A 895 28.53 0.25 48.41
C VAL A 895 29.33 -1.05 48.40
N ASP A 896 28.66 -2.18 48.23
CA ASP A 896 29.31 -3.50 48.29
C ASP A 896 29.80 -4.01 46.93
N LYS A 897 29.15 -3.57 45.85
CA LYS A 897 29.42 -4.06 44.49
C LYS A 897 29.01 -3.01 43.46
N LEU A 898 29.83 -2.83 42.42
CA LEU A 898 29.48 -2.05 41.23
C LEU A 898 29.53 -2.93 39.98
N ILE A 899 28.45 -2.94 39.21
CA ILE A 899 28.34 -3.57 37.89
C ILE A 899 28.25 -2.46 36.86
N MET A 900 29.13 -2.47 35.87
CA MET A 900 29.22 -1.45 34.83
C MET A 900 28.93 -2.05 33.46
N ALA A 901 28.03 -1.44 32.70
CA ALA A 901 27.73 -1.79 31.31
C ALA A 901 28.14 -0.62 30.39
N GLY A 902 29.10 -0.85 29.50
CA GLY A 902 29.53 0.17 28.52
C GLY A 902 30.19 1.42 29.10
N THR A 903 30.61 1.42 30.38
CA THR A 903 31.19 2.61 31.02
C THR A 903 32.53 2.99 30.38
N PRO A 904 32.76 4.25 29.97
CA PRO A 904 34.02 4.72 29.39
C PRO A 904 35.11 4.89 30.45
N ASN A 905 35.58 3.76 31.02
CA ASN A 905 36.58 3.76 32.10
C ASN A 905 37.94 4.35 31.67
N GLY A 906 38.27 4.24 30.38
CA GLY A 906 39.42 4.85 29.71
C GLY A 906 39.13 6.15 28.98
N GLY A 907 37.90 6.67 29.08
CA GLY A 907 37.38 7.76 28.28
C GLY A 907 36.84 7.32 26.92
N SER A 908 36.15 8.23 26.23
CA SER A 908 35.56 8.00 24.91
C SER A 908 36.23 8.88 23.87
N LYS A 909 36.45 8.32 22.67
CA LYS A 909 36.97 9.08 21.53
C LYS A 909 35.98 10.11 21.00
N PHE A 910 34.71 10.03 21.40
CA PHE A 910 33.75 11.10 21.17
C PHE A 910 34.10 12.40 21.92
N GLY A 911 34.98 12.35 22.94
CA GLY A 911 35.53 13.53 23.60
C GLY A 911 36.71 14.19 22.85
N GLU A 912 37.33 13.47 21.89
CA GLU A 912 38.47 13.94 21.09
C GLU A 912 38.02 14.65 19.79
N ILE A 913 36.73 14.55 19.45
CA ILE A 913 36.17 15.13 18.23
C ILE A 913 36.13 16.66 18.40
N PRO A 914 36.71 17.44 17.47
CA PRO A 914 36.68 18.89 17.55
C PRO A 914 35.25 19.42 17.63
N GLY A 915 35.02 20.50 18.38
CA GLY A 915 33.70 21.09 18.65
C GLY A 915 32.90 21.63 17.45
N TYR A 916 33.26 21.26 16.21
CA TYR A 916 32.50 21.50 14.98
C TYR A 916 31.68 20.28 14.51
N VAL A 917 31.94 19.07 15.01
CA VAL A 917 31.09 17.90 14.72
C VAL A 917 29.84 17.96 15.60
N SER A 918 28.69 18.11 14.94
CA SER A 918 27.38 18.29 15.56
C SER A 918 26.96 17.05 16.38
N TRP A 919 27.25 17.07 17.68
CA TRP A 919 26.62 16.14 18.62
C TRP A 919 25.09 16.31 18.63
N ALA A 920 24.53 17.44 18.20
CA ALA A 920 23.08 17.54 17.99
C ALA A 920 22.59 16.53 16.94
N SER A 921 23.36 16.31 15.87
CA SER A 921 23.07 15.33 14.81
C SER A 921 23.19 13.90 15.31
N VAL A 922 24.22 13.60 16.12
CA VAL A 922 24.44 12.25 16.66
C VAL A 922 23.47 11.94 17.82
N ALA A 923 23.15 12.90 18.67
CA ALA A 923 22.17 12.74 19.75
C ALA A 923 20.74 12.59 19.20
N LEU A 924 20.40 13.29 18.12
CA LEU A 924 19.10 13.15 17.47
C LEU A 924 19.00 11.86 16.64
N ALA A 925 20.10 11.42 16.00
CA ALA A 925 20.17 10.12 15.34
C ALA A 925 20.16 8.94 16.34
N LEU A 926 20.75 9.09 17.52
CA LEU A 926 20.68 8.06 18.58
C LEU A 926 19.34 8.07 19.33
N GLY A 927 18.63 9.21 19.35
CA GLY A 927 17.40 9.44 20.13
C GLY A 927 16.09 9.15 19.40
N THR A 928 16.09 8.82 18.11
CA THR A 928 14.86 8.75 17.30
C THR A 928 14.16 7.38 17.31
N LYS A 929 14.61 6.43 18.14
CA LYS A 929 13.87 5.18 18.41
C LYS A 929 13.37 5.03 19.85
N LEU A 930 13.80 5.88 20.78
CA LEU A 930 13.58 5.70 22.22
C LEU A 930 13.39 7.06 22.92
N PHE A 931 12.30 7.20 23.69
CA PHE A 931 12.08 8.12 24.83
C PHE A 931 11.00 9.22 24.76
N PRO A 932 9.90 9.00 25.52
CA PRO A 932 8.93 9.98 26.01
C PRO A 932 9.18 10.77 27.34
N PRO A 933 10.36 10.87 28.00
CA PRO A 933 10.44 11.77 29.18
C PRO A 933 11.51 12.88 29.17
N GLN A 934 12.43 12.93 28.20
CA GLN A 934 13.66 13.73 28.33
C GLN A 934 13.85 14.86 27.32
N VAL A 935 12.90 15.06 26.42
CA VAL A 935 12.95 16.17 25.45
C VAL A 935 12.94 17.53 26.14
N SER A 936 12.37 17.63 27.36
CA SER A 936 12.45 18.82 28.21
C SER A 936 13.89 19.15 28.66
N ALA A 937 14.75 18.14 28.85
CA ALA A 937 16.15 18.33 29.21
C ALA A 937 16.98 18.84 28.03
N VAL A 938 16.73 18.31 26.82
CA VAL A 938 17.40 18.73 25.57
C VAL A 938 16.97 20.14 25.16
N THR A 939 15.67 20.47 25.26
CA THR A 939 15.18 21.85 24.98
C THR A 939 15.61 22.86 26.06
N GLY A 940 15.60 22.48 27.34
CA GLY A 940 16.12 23.33 28.44
C GLY A 940 17.61 23.64 28.30
N PHE A 941 18.41 22.64 27.91
CA PHE A 941 19.83 22.75 27.58
C PHE A 941 20.08 23.70 26.39
N LEU A 942 19.40 23.49 25.25
CA LEU A 942 19.57 24.33 24.06
C LEU A 942 19.05 25.76 24.26
N SER A 943 17.99 25.98 25.04
CA SER A 943 17.54 27.33 25.42
C SER A 943 18.57 28.09 26.27
N SER A 944 19.39 27.37 27.04
CA SER A 944 20.48 27.94 27.85
C SER A 944 21.70 28.26 26.98
N VAL A 945 21.97 27.43 25.98
CA VAL A 945 23.03 27.62 24.97
C VAL A 945 22.71 28.78 24.02
N LEU A 946 21.45 28.94 23.57
CA LEU A 946 21.00 30.06 22.75
C LEU A 946 21.11 31.42 23.48
N LYS A 947 21.03 31.42 24.82
CA LYS A 947 21.16 32.62 25.67
C LYS A 947 22.62 33.00 25.99
N VAL A 948 23.52 32.03 26.08
CA VAL A 948 24.90 32.23 26.55
C VAL A 948 25.84 32.01 25.38
N GLY A 949 25.95 33.03 24.53
CA GLY A 949 26.92 33.03 23.45
C GLY A 949 28.32 32.65 23.96
N ASN A 950 28.85 31.54 23.43
CA ASN A 950 30.27 31.24 23.33
C ASN A 950 31.03 30.73 24.59
N LYS A 951 30.49 29.79 25.38
CA LYS A 951 31.31 28.99 26.33
C LYS A 951 30.98 27.49 26.28
N GLN A 952 32.04 26.68 26.28
CA GLN A 952 32.11 25.21 26.12
C GLN A 952 30.79 24.48 26.40
N VAL A 953 30.14 24.09 25.30
CA VAL A 953 28.89 23.33 25.27
C VAL A 953 29.24 21.86 25.56
N LEU A 954 28.56 21.22 26.54
CA LEU A 954 28.74 19.82 27.01
C LEU A 954 29.93 19.53 27.94
N LEU A 955 29.88 20.05 29.17
CA LEU A 955 30.94 19.88 30.18
C LEU A 955 31.21 18.41 30.55
N THR A 956 30.16 17.60 30.76
CA THR A 956 30.31 16.18 31.12
C THR A 956 30.95 15.35 30.01
N LEU A 957 30.66 15.68 28.75
CA LEU A 957 31.26 15.01 27.59
C LEU A 957 32.75 15.33 27.47
N ALA A 958 33.14 16.60 27.67
CA ALA A 958 34.55 16.99 27.75
C ALA A 958 35.28 16.27 28.91
N GLN A 959 34.58 16.00 30.02
CA GLN A 959 35.12 15.20 31.13
C GLN A 959 35.23 13.70 30.83
N MET A 960 34.56 13.19 29.80
CA MET A 960 34.70 11.80 29.34
C MET A 960 35.79 11.61 28.29
N ASP A 961 36.42 12.70 27.83
CA ASP A 961 37.58 12.61 26.95
C ASP A 961 38.71 11.78 27.59
N SER A 962 39.37 10.96 26.77
CA SER A 962 40.47 10.08 27.23
C SER A 962 41.64 10.87 27.83
N GLY A 963 41.83 12.11 27.37
CA GLY A 963 42.83 13.06 27.83
C GLY A 963 42.36 13.98 28.95
N SER A 964 41.09 13.93 29.37
CA SER A 964 40.56 14.80 30.41
C SER A 964 41.23 14.58 31.77
N ASP A 965 41.30 15.65 32.59
CA ASP A 965 41.80 15.55 33.96
C ASP A 965 40.93 14.62 34.82
N PHE A 966 39.63 14.54 34.52
CA PHE A 966 38.69 13.65 35.20
C PHE A 966 39.02 12.16 34.96
N ILE A 967 39.14 11.71 33.71
CA ILE A 967 39.50 10.32 33.39
C ILE A 967 40.90 9.99 33.92
N LYS A 968 41.87 10.89 33.75
CA LYS A 968 43.22 10.72 34.31
C LYS A 968 43.20 10.57 35.83
N LYS A 969 42.32 11.27 36.54
CA LYS A 969 42.18 11.17 38.00
C LYS A 969 41.67 9.78 38.40
N LEU A 970 40.61 9.29 37.78
CA LEU A 970 40.07 7.94 38.03
C LEU A 970 41.02 6.82 37.62
N ALA A 971 41.91 7.05 36.64
CA ALA A 971 42.89 6.06 36.20
C ALA A 971 44.10 5.91 37.15
N ARG A 972 44.36 6.86 38.07
CA ARG A 972 45.55 6.85 38.96
C ARG A 972 45.49 5.81 40.07
N LYS A 973 44.31 5.29 40.43
CA LYS A 973 44.17 4.34 41.54
C LYS A 973 44.51 2.92 41.12
N ASN A 974 45.46 2.32 41.84
CA ASN A 974 46.01 1.01 41.51
C ASN A 974 45.10 -0.17 41.89
N MET A 975 43.98 0.03 42.59
CA MET A 975 43.00 -1.01 42.93
C MET A 975 41.62 -0.39 43.14
N ALA A 976 40.57 -1.08 42.69
CA ALA A 976 39.19 -0.71 43.02
C ALA A 976 38.95 -0.97 44.52
N PRO A 977 38.35 -0.01 45.26
CA PRO A 977 38.17 -0.15 46.70
C PRO A 977 37.10 -1.20 47.07
N ILE A 978 36.26 -1.58 46.10
CA ILE A 978 35.23 -2.62 46.20
C ILE A 978 35.19 -3.47 44.91
N PRO A 979 34.53 -4.63 44.91
CA PRO A 979 34.40 -5.46 43.69
C PRO A 979 33.66 -4.76 42.55
N TYR A 980 34.36 -4.59 41.41
CA TYR A 980 33.79 -4.10 40.15
C TYR A 980 33.59 -5.23 39.15
N PHE A 981 32.45 -5.27 38.47
CA PHE A 981 32.18 -6.19 37.36
C PHE A 981 31.84 -5.38 36.12
N ILE A 982 32.36 -5.80 34.97
CA ILE A 982 32.28 -5.01 33.73
C ILE A 982 31.74 -5.88 32.61
N VAL A 983 30.71 -5.36 31.93
CA VAL A 983 30.12 -5.92 30.72
C VAL A 983 30.35 -4.91 29.58
N GLY A 984 30.95 -5.39 28.50
CA GLY A 984 31.28 -4.58 27.31
C GLY A 984 30.70 -5.17 26.05
N GLY A 985 30.10 -4.32 25.22
CA GLY A 985 29.53 -4.67 23.94
C GLY A 985 30.59 -4.87 22.87
N ASP A 986 30.27 -5.76 21.94
CA ASP A 986 31.01 -6.04 20.72
C ASP A 986 30.04 -5.83 19.54
N LEU A 987 30.17 -4.67 18.91
CA LEU A 987 29.32 -4.30 17.79
C LEU A 987 29.44 -5.30 16.64
N ASP A 988 30.66 -5.67 16.26
CA ASP A 988 30.89 -6.56 15.11
C ASP A 988 30.26 -7.94 15.34
N ALA A 989 30.37 -8.48 16.56
CA ALA A 989 29.69 -9.72 16.94
C ALA A 989 28.15 -9.59 16.85
N TYR A 990 27.60 -8.46 17.29
CA TYR A 990 26.16 -8.17 17.20
C TYR A 990 25.69 -8.11 15.74
N LEU A 991 26.44 -7.39 14.88
CA LEU A 991 26.15 -7.26 13.45
C LEU A 991 26.16 -8.61 12.74
N HIS A 992 27.13 -9.48 13.06
CA HIS A 992 27.22 -10.82 12.50
C HIS A 992 26.09 -11.76 12.94
N ALA A 993 25.55 -11.57 14.14
CA ALA A 993 24.46 -12.39 14.68
C ALA A 993 23.06 -11.93 14.21
N SER A 994 22.91 -10.67 13.81
CA SER A 994 21.64 -10.10 13.33
C SER A 994 21.41 -10.33 11.83
N ASN A 995 20.24 -10.87 11.43
CA ASN A 995 19.80 -10.99 10.03
C ASN A 995 19.35 -9.63 9.45
N GLY A 996 20.28 -8.66 9.42
CA GLY A 996 20.05 -7.29 8.98
C GLY A 996 19.76 -6.33 10.12
N LEU A 997 20.21 -5.08 9.95
CA LEU A 997 20.02 -3.98 10.90
C LEU A 997 18.84 -3.08 10.49
N PRO A 998 18.04 -2.59 11.46
CA PRO A 998 17.23 -1.38 11.28
C PRO A 998 18.10 -0.19 10.82
N LEU A 999 17.59 0.73 9.98
CA LEU A 999 18.41 1.80 9.38
C LEU A 999 19.09 2.70 10.43
N MET A 1000 18.42 3.04 11.53
CA MET A 1000 19.06 3.82 12.61
C MET A 1000 20.22 3.06 13.28
N GLU A 1001 20.16 1.73 13.37
CA GLU A 1001 21.32 0.94 13.80
C GLU A 1001 22.41 0.91 12.72
N LYS A 1002 22.07 1.02 11.43
CA LYS A 1002 23.05 1.20 10.33
C LYS A 1002 23.75 2.57 10.38
N VAL A 1003 23.03 3.65 10.64
CA VAL A 1003 23.59 5.01 10.77
C VAL A 1003 24.51 5.09 11.99
N VAL A 1004 24.05 4.56 13.12
CA VAL A 1004 24.80 4.57 14.37
C VAL A 1004 26.03 3.65 14.28
N THR A 1005 25.92 2.51 13.61
CA THR A 1005 27.09 1.67 13.32
C THR A 1005 28.06 2.35 12.38
N GLN A 1006 27.62 3.03 11.31
CA GLN A 1006 28.49 3.82 10.43
C GLN A 1006 29.25 4.92 11.19
N ILE A 1007 28.59 5.64 12.11
CA ILE A 1007 29.24 6.65 12.97
C ILE A 1007 30.27 5.98 13.91
N GLY A 1008 29.90 4.87 14.55
CA GLY A 1008 30.80 4.09 15.42
C GLY A 1008 32.03 3.58 14.65
N THR A 1009 31.83 3.00 13.46
CA THR A 1009 32.89 2.56 12.54
C THR A 1009 33.76 3.73 12.08
N TRP A 1010 33.21 4.93 11.88
CA TRP A 1010 34.00 6.11 11.52
C TRP A 1010 34.90 6.59 12.67
N VAL A 1011 34.37 6.68 13.91
CA VAL A 1011 35.11 7.14 15.09
C VAL A 1011 36.15 6.12 15.56
N TYR A 1012 35.76 4.84 15.63
CA TYR A 1012 36.58 3.77 16.21
C TYR A 1012 37.33 2.95 15.17
N LYS A 1013 37.04 3.11 13.87
CA LYS A 1013 37.69 2.37 12.77
C LYS A 1013 37.67 0.86 13.07
N ASN A 1014 38.81 0.18 12.94
CA ASN A 1014 38.95 -1.27 13.14
C ASN A 1014 39.12 -1.68 14.62
N THR A 1015 38.73 -0.85 15.59
CA THR A 1015 38.78 -1.23 17.01
C THR A 1015 37.44 -1.77 17.47
N VAL A 1016 37.43 -2.89 18.19
CA VAL A 1016 36.20 -3.44 18.78
C VAL A 1016 35.63 -2.40 19.74
N ASN A 1017 34.36 -2.09 19.56
CA ASN A 1017 33.67 -1.03 20.27
C ASN A 1017 32.19 -1.38 20.42
N ASP A 1018 31.50 -0.67 21.29
CA ASP A 1018 30.06 -0.81 21.47
C ASP A 1018 29.27 0.30 20.77
N ILE A 1019 29.85 1.02 19.80
CA ILE A 1019 29.41 2.29 19.19
C ILE A 1019 29.94 3.52 19.92
N ALA A 1020 29.76 3.62 21.24
CA ALA A 1020 30.07 4.85 21.98
C ALA A 1020 31.45 4.83 22.65
N VAL A 1021 31.96 3.63 22.92
CA VAL A 1021 33.21 3.41 23.66
C VAL A 1021 33.94 2.21 23.06
N SER A 1022 35.27 2.27 22.95
CA SER A 1022 36.04 1.08 22.59
C SER A 1022 35.98 0.05 23.72
N THR A 1023 35.92 -1.23 23.37
CA THR A 1023 35.87 -2.32 24.37
C THR A 1023 37.09 -2.29 25.29
N ASP A 1024 38.26 -1.89 24.79
CA ASP A 1024 39.47 -1.65 25.60
C ASP A 1024 39.28 -0.56 26.65
N SER A 1025 38.63 0.56 26.29
CA SER A 1025 38.32 1.64 27.23
C SER A 1025 37.29 1.19 28.26
N ILE A 1026 36.29 0.39 27.86
CA ILE A 1026 35.31 -0.19 28.78
C ILE A 1026 36.03 -1.08 29.82
N PHE A 1027 36.99 -1.89 29.38
CA PHE A 1027 37.71 -2.85 30.22
C PHE A 1027 38.92 -2.26 30.95
N GLN A 1028 39.21 -0.97 30.80
CA GLN A 1028 40.39 -0.35 31.41
C GLN A 1028 40.31 -0.27 32.95
N ALA A 1029 39.11 -0.28 33.55
CA ALA A 1029 38.98 -0.33 35.00
C ALA A 1029 39.34 -1.72 35.55
N LYS A 1030 39.96 -1.76 36.73
CA LYS A 1030 40.31 -3.02 37.41
C LYS A 1030 39.05 -3.70 37.94
N ALA A 1031 38.66 -4.80 37.30
CA ALA A 1031 37.52 -5.61 37.67
C ALA A 1031 37.90 -6.75 38.65
N ALA A 1032 36.96 -7.16 39.48
CA ALA A 1032 37.09 -8.29 40.41
C ALA A 1032 37.04 -9.66 39.71
N ALA A 1033 36.56 -9.69 38.47
CA ALA A 1033 36.54 -10.83 37.59
C ALA A 1033 36.95 -10.40 36.18
N VAL A 1034 37.25 -11.37 35.30
CA VAL A 1034 37.52 -11.10 33.89
C VAL A 1034 36.30 -10.36 33.29
N PRO A 1035 36.47 -9.18 32.69
CA PRO A 1035 35.38 -8.46 32.03
C PRO A 1035 34.68 -9.33 31.00
N GLN A 1036 33.35 -9.24 30.94
CA GLN A 1036 32.54 -10.04 30.02
C GLN A 1036 32.28 -9.23 28.75
N LYS A 1037 32.64 -9.82 27.61
CA LYS A 1037 32.31 -9.27 26.29
C LYS A 1037 31.04 -9.94 25.78
N VAL A 1038 30.08 -9.16 25.29
CA VAL A 1038 28.76 -9.65 24.84
C VAL A 1038 28.39 -9.06 23.48
N SER A 1039 27.61 -9.81 22.71
CA SER A 1039 27.12 -9.43 21.38
C SER A 1039 26.01 -8.37 21.47
N CYS A 1040 26.37 -7.11 21.72
CA CYS A 1040 25.44 -5.99 21.82
C CYS A 1040 26.12 -4.64 21.50
N HIS A 1041 25.34 -3.57 21.41
CA HIS A 1041 25.82 -2.19 21.28
C HIS A 1041 25.42 -1.31 22.47
N HIS A 1042 25.87 -0.05 22.46
CA HIS A 1042 25.85 0.83 23.63
C HIS A 1042 24.46 1.09 24.19
N LEU A 1043 23.43 1.01 23.34
CA LEU A 1043 22.05 1.36 23.68
C LEU A 1043 21.19 0.15 24.04
N ASN A 1044 21.65 -1.09 23.84
CA ASN A 1044 20.80 -2.27 23.96
C ASN A 1044 21.29 -3.30 24.99
N TYR A 1045 22.22 -2.91 25.89
CA TYR A 1045 22.69 -3.77 26.99
C TYR A 1045 21.56 -4.37 27.84
N PHE A 1046 20.44 -3.67 27.99
CA PHE A 1046 19.34 -4.09 28.86
C PHE A 1046 18.18 -4.76 28.12
N VAL A 1047 18.32 -4.97 26.81
CA VAL A 1047 17.26 -5.54 25.97
C VAL A 1047 17.71 -6.81 25.26
N ILE A 1048 19.01 -6.92 24.91
CA ILE A 1048 19.53 -8.12 24.25
C ILE A 1048 19.74 -9.25 25.25
N ASP A 1049 19.13 -10.40 24.96
CA ASP A 1049 19.15 -11.59 25.81
C ASP A 1049 20.55 -11.99 26.29
N GLU A 1050 21.56 -11.97 25.41
CA GLU A 1050 22.93 -12.32 25.79
C GLU A 1050 23.48 -11.39 26.87
N SER A 1051 23.30 -10.08 26.69
CA SER A 1051 23.78 -9.05 27.62
C SER A 1051 22.98 -9.05 28.92
N VAL A 1052 21.65 -9.18 28.83
CA VAL A 1052 20.74 -9.33 29.95
C VAL A 1052 21.10 -10.56 30.79
N ASN A 1053 21.40 -11.70 30.15
CA ASN A 1053 21.83 -12.92 30.83
C ASN A 1053 23.22 -12.76 31.49
N ALA A 1054 24.14 -12.03 30.87
CA ALA A 1054 25.44 -11.72 31.47
C ALA A 1054 25.28 -10.87 32.73
N LEU A 1055 24.42 -9.85 32.69
CA LEU A 1055 24.09 -9.01 33.84
C LEU A 1055 23.40 -9.81 34.95
N ALA A 1056 22.46 -10.70 34.60
CA ALA A 1056 21.76 -11.55 35.56
C ALA A 1056 22.71 -12.46 36.37
N ARG A 1057 23.78 -12.98 35.75
CA ARG A 1057 24.78 -13.81 36.44
C ARG A 1057 25.64 -13.06 37.46
N LEU A 1058 25.63 -11.72 37.42
CA LEU A 1058 26.44 -10.87 38.29
C LEU A 1058 25.68 -10.38 39.53
N LEU A 1059 24.34 -10.48 39.52
CA LEU A 1059 23.46 -10.13 40.63
C LEU A 1059 23.55 -11.16 41.76
#